data_AF-A0A383V9U1-F1
#
_entry.id   AF-A0A383V9U1-F1
#
_cell.length_a   1.000
_cell.length_b   1.000
_cell.length_c   1.000
_cell.angle_alpha   90.00
_cell.angle_beta   90.00
_cell.angle_gamma   90.00
#
_symmetry.space_group_name_H-M   'P 1'
#
loop_
_entity.id
_entity.type
_entity.pdbx_description
1 polymer ?
#
loop_
_entity_poly.entity_id
_entity_poly.type
_entity_poly.pdbx_seq_one_letter_code
_entity_poly.pdbx_strand_id
1 'polypeptide(L)'
;MLHTRTHRASCQAAAQQQQALAAPRPVACHHAAAGRVDLAPRLAPVRCPHAPTQSRSKILLPKIAAAVADAPVASLNGKEQQHRPLRVIIAGAGIGGLVLAVALLKQGVDVKVFERDLTAIRGEGKYRGPIQVQSNALAALEAIDVDVCNEVLRQGCITGDRINGLCDGETGDWYIKFDTYHPAVDKGLPVTRVISRITLQEILADACERIAGPNVIENSSNVVAYEELRDPATGVESIRVTLEDGRTASGDLLIGADGIWSKVRRELVGSSAPVYSGYTCYTGISDFTPPDLEIVGYRVFLGNGQYFVSSDVGGGKQQWYGFHKEPENGSDPPGKSRKARLLEIFGHWCSDVTDLIKATPEADILRRDISDRPPIFRWAKGRVALLGDSAHAMQPNLGQGGCMAIEDAFQLGRDVAAALSKAGGNPDAVDVRGLWSTYQSGRLVRAAAIHGMARFAAIMASTYKAYLGEGLGPLEWIKQFHIPHPGRVIGRLVLHATMPGVLGWVLGGNNGHLEAARPSACRVEDRLKCFTESDFATFLHDDQQLLRAAHARWMLLCEREPTCDSVDADSNSEAKGVYLGTSPCTLGSSTEADLLLADGAAAAQHARAWRDEAGDCYIEALASGSGTWVNGKPLAPGHKQRLLPQDTLEFGAHPASEVYRVKMQHVSLATGGLNGHSYTVIPVGHQAKDMVPSPVAA
;
A
#
# COMPACT_ATOMS: atom_id res chain seq x y z
N MET A 1 30.94 -14.96 43.18
CA MET A 1 29.87 -15.01 44.21
C MET A 1 28.58 -15.37 43.48
N LEU A 2 28.24 -16.64 43.27
CA LEU A 2 27.63 -17.63 44.19
C LEU A 2 26.27 -17.19 44.79
N HIS A 3 25.17 -17.58 44.12
CA HIS A 3 24.01 -18.35 44.64
C HIS A 3 22.93 -18.44 43.54
N THR A 4 22.74 -19.52 42.77
CA THR A 4 22.13 -20.86 43.01
C THR A 4 20.62 -20.93 43.24
N ARG A 5 19.93 -21.57 42.26
CA ARG A 5 18.86 -22.63 42.36
C ARG A 5 17.50 -22.20 42.93
N THR A 6 16.31 -22.68 42.54
CA THR A 6 15.76 -23.80 41.72
C THR A 6 14.24 -23.54 41.61
N HIS A 7 13.51 -23.91 40.56
CA HIS A 7 12.66 -25.11 40.56
C HIS A 7 12.11 -25.44 39.16
N ARG A 8 12.09 -26.75 38.86
CA ARG A 8 11.46 -27.44 37.73
C ARG A 8 10.43 -28.44 38.30
N ALA A 9 9.57 -28.96 37.41
CA ALA A 9 8.55 -30.02 37.54
C ALA A 9 7.16 -29.51 37.93
N SER A 10 6.03 -29.92 37.34
CA SER A 10 5.69 -31.03 36.42
C SER A 10 4.24 -30.86 35.95
N CYS A 11 3.89 -31.33 34.74
CA CYS A 11 2.79 -32.30 34.50
C CYS A 11 2.54 -32.48 32.99
N GLN A 12 2.75 -33.71 32.53
CA GLN A 12 2.25 -34.27 31.27
C GLN A 12 0.95 -35.06 31.54
N ALA A 13 0.20 -35.29 30.46
CA ALA A 13 -0.77 -36.35 30.20
C ALA A 13 -2.27 -36.02 30.37
N ALA A 14 -2.97 -35.96 29.23
CA ALA A 14 -4.17 -36.76 28.99
C ALA A 14 -4.35 -36.95 27.47
N ALA A 15 -4.52 -38.21 27.07
CA ALA A 15 -4.73 -38.68 25.70
C ALA A 15 -6.16 -39.22 25.55
N GLN A 16 -6.64 -39.22 24.30
CA GLN A 16 -7.63 -40.12 23.70
C GLN A 16 -9.08 -40.12 24.20
N GLN A 17 -10.01 -39.78 23.30
CA GLN A 17 -11.16 -40.63 23.03
C GLN A 17 -11.67 -40.44 21.58
N GLN A 18 -11.62 -41.52 20.80
CA GLN A 18 -12.32 -41.71 19.53
C GLN A 18 -13.79 -42.06 19.79
N GLN A 19 -14.70 -41.62 18.91
CA GLN A 19 -15.72 -42.50 18.34
C GLN A 19 -16.35 -41.91 17.07
N ALA A 20 -16.36 -42.74 16.03
CA ALA A 20 -17.01 -42.55 14.74
C ALA A 20 -18.49 -42.98 14.82
N LEU A 21 -19.31 -42.52 13.85
CA LEU A 21 -20.50 -43.19 13.26
C LEU A 21 -21.07 -42.20 12.21
N ALA A 22 -20.90 -42.44 10.90
CA ALA A 22 -21.70 -43.31 10.00
C ALA A 22 -22.78 -42.53 9.23
N ALA A 23 -22.63 -42.53 7.90
CA ALA A 23 -23.60 -42.04 6.91
C ALA A 23 -24.78 -43.00 6.73
N PRO A 24 -25.88 -42.54 6.09
CA PRO A 24 -26.64 -43.43 5.22
C PRO A 24 -26.85 -42.86 3.80
N ARG A 25 -26.94 -43.82 2.87
CA ARG A 25 -27.18 -43.75 1.42
C ARG A 25 -28.70 -43.67 1.10
N PRO A 26 -29.09 -43.49 -0.19
CA PRO A 26 -30.28 -42.75 -0.62
C PRO A 26 -31.50 -43.63 -0.95
N VAL A 27 -32.67 -42.99 -1.13
CA VAL A 27 -33.88 -43.59 -1.71
C VAL A 27 -34.48 -42.70 -2.80
N ALA A 28 -35.12 -43.38 -3.75
CA ALA A 28 -35.51 -43.04 -5.11
C ALA A 28 -36.58 -41.96 -5.35
N CYS A 29 -36.47 -41.40 -6.57
CA CYS A 29 -37.47 -41.01 -7.57
C CYS A 29 -38.96 -40.85 -7.18
N HIS A 30 -39.53 -39.72 -7.60
CA HIS A 30 -40.81 -39.68 -8.32
C HIS A 30 -40.89 -38.49 -9.28
N HIS A 31 -41.26 -38.78 -10.54
CA HIS A 31 -41.69 -37.83 -11.56
C HIS A 31 -43.09 -37.29 -11.27
N ALA A 32 -43.33 -36.01 -11.57
CA ALA A 32 -44.63 -35.50 -12.00
C ALA A 32 -44.44 -34.26 -12.91
N ALA A 33 -45.21 -34.24 -13.98
CA ALA A 33 -45.16 -33.30 -15.10
C ALA A 33 -46.20 -32.18 -14.98
N ALA A 34 -46.21 -31.31 -16.00
CA ALA A 34 -47.18 -30.25 -16.37
C ALA A 34 -46.83 -28.83 -15.88
N GLY A 35 -46.86 -27.78 -16.70
CA GLY A 35 -47.33 -27.64 -18.07
C GLY A 35 -46.83 -26.33 -18.71
N ARG A 36 -46.89 -26.32 -20.06
CA ARG A 36 -46.55 -25.20 -20.95
C ARG A 36 -47.59 -24.08 -20.86
N VAL A 37 -47.15 -22.84 -20.96
CA VAL A 37 -47.86 -21.78 -21.70
C VAL A 37 -46.83 -20.90 -22.42
N ASP A 38 -46.86 -20.92 -23.75
CA ASP A 38 -46.19 -20.00 -24.65
C ASP A 38 -46.93 -18.66 -24.68
N LEU A 39 -46.20 -17.54 -24.70
CA LEU A 39 -46.66 -16.28 -25.30
C LEU A 39 -45.44 -15.38 -25.59
N ALA A 40 -45.05 -15.36 -26.85
CA ALA A 40 -44.14 -14.35 -27.42
C ALA A 40 -44.96 -13.23 -28.08
N PRO A 41 -44.42 -12.00 -28.10
CA PRO A 41 -44.44 -11.25 -29.34
C PRO A 41 -43.06 -10.69 -29.71
N ARG A 42 -42.79 -10.74 -31.03
CA ARG A 42 -41.63 -10.16 -31.71
C ARG A 42 -41.79 -8.64 -31.85
N LEU A 43 -40.73 -7.87 -31.57
CA LEU A 43 -40.47 -6.56 -32.19
C LEU A 43 -38.96 -6.35 -32.40
N ALA A 44 -38.61 -5.72 -33.53
CA ALA A 44 -37.31 -5.64 -34.17
C ALA A 44 -36.32 -4.63 -33.52
N PRO A 45 -34.98 -4.77 -33.73
CA PRO A 45 -34.02 -3.79 -33.25
C PRO A 45 -33.82 -2.62 -34.22
N VAL A 46 -33.78 -1.43 -33.62
CA VAL A 46 -33.54 -0.10 -34.20
C VAL A 46 -32.03 0.12 -34.44
N ARG A 47 -31.70 0.82 -35.53
CA ARG A 47 -30.35 1.21 -35.96
C ARG A 47 -29.76 2.34 -35.10
N CYS A 48 -28.47 2.29 -34.79
CA CYS A 48 -27.65 3.43 -34.33
C CYS A 48 -26.78 3.99 -35.47
N PRO A 49 -26.55 5.32 -35.56
CA PRO A 49 -25.74 5.92 -36.62
C PRO A 49 -24.28 6.28 -36.20
N HIS A 50 -23.35 5.99 -37.13
CA HIS A 50 -22.19 6.78 -37.59
C HIS A 50 -21.05 7.14 -36.60
N ALA A 51 -19.87 6.55 -36.87
CA ALA A 51 -18.54 7.08 -36.54
C ALA A 51 -17.82 7.53 -37.84
N PRO A 52 -16.93 8.55 -37.82
CA PRO A 52 -16.35 9.11 -39.03
C PRO A 52 -15.11 8.33 -39.53
N THR A 53 -14.98 8.36 -40.85
CA THR A 53 -14.00 7.70 -41.72
C THR A 53 -12.58 8.27 -41.61
N GLN A 54 -11.55 7.40 -41.56
CA GLN A 54 -10.19 7.71 -42.01
C GLN A 54 -9.76 6.75 -43.13
N SER A 55 -9.25 7.38 -44.20
CA SER A 55 -8.81 6.82 -45.46
C SER A 55 -7.62 5.86 -45.30
N ARG A 56 -7.72 4.65 -45.87
CA ARG A 56 -6.60 3.72 -46.07
C ARG A 56 -6.17 3.74 -47.53
N SER A 57 -4.96 4.25 -47.81
CA SER A 57 -4.25 3.99 -49.07
C SER A 57 -3.52 2.64 -48.98
N LYS A 58 -3.75 1.80 -49.99
CA LYS A 58 -3.12 0.49 -50.19
C LYS A 58 -1.71 0.66 -50.74
N ILE A 59 -0.72 -0.01 -50.16
CA ILE A 59 0.52 -0.40 -50.87
C ILE A 59 0.78 -1.89 -50.63
N LEU A 60 1.07 -2.56 -51.73
CA LEU A 60 1.18 -4.00 -51.98
C LEU A 60 2.49 -4.57 -51.41
N LEU A 61 2.45 -5.71 -50.71
CA LEU A 61 3.62 -6.54 -50.40
C LEU A 61 3.58 -7.81 -51.27
N PRO A 62 4.71 -8.23 -51.90
CA PRO A 62 4.73 -9.44 -52.71
C PRO A 62 4.79 -10.70 -51.81
N LYS A 63 4.02 -11.71 -52.21
CA LYS A 63 4.08 -13.08 -51.67
C LYS A 63 5.41 -13.72 -52.09
N ILE A 64 6.18 -14.24 -51.14
CA ILE A 64 7.21 -15.25 -51.42
C ILE A 64 6.85 -16.51 -50.62
N ALA A 65 6.70 -17.60 -51.37
CA ALA A 65 6.34 -18.93 -50.90
C ALA A 65 7.47 -19.55 -50.08
N ALA A 66 7.10 -20.26 -49.02
CA ALA A 66 8.02 -21.05 -48.21
C ALA A 66 8.51 -22.26 -49.02
N ALA A 67 9.83 -22.33 -49.24
CA ALA A 67 10.50 -23.54 -49.70
C ALA A 67 11.21 -24.18 -48.50
N VAL A 68 10.76 -25.38 -48.12
CA VAL A 68 11.46 -26.26 -47.17
C VAL A 68 12.60 -26.92 -47.95
N ALA A 69 13.83 -26.64 -47.54
CA ALA A 69 15.02 -27.34 -48.04
C ALA A 69 15.73 -27.96 -46.84
N ASP A 70 15.72 -29.30 -46.79
CA ASP A 70 16.57 -30.10 -45.93
C ASP A 70 18.04 -29.86 -46.33
N ALA A 71 18.79 -29.19 -45.46
CA ALA A 71 20.24 -29.09 -45.55
C ALA A 71 20.86 -29.89 -44.39
N PRO A 72 21.91 -30.70 -44.63
CA PRO A 72 22.46 -31.59 -43.63
C PRO A 72 23.08 -30.79 -42.48
N VAL A 73 22.79 -31.24 -41.25
CA VAL A 73 23.35 -30.74 -40.00
C VAL A 73 24.87 -30.93 -40.03
N ALA A 74 25.59 -29.89 -40.42
CA ALA A 74 27.01 -29.79 -40.14
C ALA A 74 27.17 -29.59 -38.64
N SER A 75 27.61 -30.65 -37.96
CA SER A 75 28.09 -30.62 -36.58
C SER A 75 29.25 -29.62 -36.48
N LEU A 76 28.93 -28.35 -36.23
CA LEU A 76 29.87 -27.39 -35.70
C LEU A 76 30.08 -27.75 -34.23
N ASN A 77 31.05 -28.63 -33.99
CA ASN A 77 31.76 -28.71 -32.71
C ASN A 77 32.50 -27.38 -32.49
N GLY A 78 31.75 -26.32 -32.20
CA GLY A 78 32.30 -25.13 -31.56
C GLY A 78 32.56 -25.51 -30.12
N LYS A 79 33.83 -25.65 -29.73
CA LYS A 79 34.20 -25.57 -28.32
C LYS A 79 33.77 -24.18 -27.85
N GLU A 80 32.60 -24.05 -27.22
CA GLU A 80 32.30 -22.88 -26.41
C GLU A 80 33.46 -22.75 -25.42
N GLN A 81 34.26 -21.68 -25.55
CA GLN A 81 35.27 -21.37 -24.58
C GLN A 81 34.53 -21.06 -23.28
N GLN A 82 34.52 -22.03 -22.37
CA GLN A 82 33.84 -21.92 -21.09
C GLN A 82 34.61 -20.92 -20.23
N HIS A 83 34.24 -19.64 -20.35
CA HIS A 83 34.78 -18.58 -19.51
C HIS A 83 34.27 -18.76 -18.08
N ARG A 84 35.07 -18.32 -17.09
CA ARG A 84 34.59 -18.21 -15.71
C ARG A 84 33.37 -17.25 -15.68
N PRO A 85 32.43 -17.42 -14.75
CA PRO A 85 31.34 -16.45 -14.60
C PRO A 85 31.86 -15.09 -14.12
N LEU A 86 31.16 -14.02 -14.50
CA LEU A 86 31.35 -12.69 -13.93
C LEU A 86 30.98 -12.74 -12.45
N ARG A 87 31.85 -12.22 -11.58
CA ARG A 87 31.63 -12.20 -10.13
C ARG A 87 31.16 -10.83 -9.65
N VAL A 88 29.98 -10.76 -9.06
CA VAL A 88 29.40 -9.51 -8.54
C VAL A 88 29.19 -9.62 -7.04
N ILE A 89 29.79 -8.69 -6.30
CA ILE A 89 29.57 -8.53 -4.86
C ILE A 89 28.47 -7.48 -4.65
N ILE A 90 27.47 -7.80 -3.87
CA ILE A 90 26.39 -6.88 -3.46
C ILE A 90 26.52 -6.62 -1.96
N ALA A 91 26.75 -5.36 -1.59
CA ALA A 91 26.76 -4.93 -0.20
C ALA A 91 25.35 -4.51 0.21
N GLY A 92 24.64 -5.36 0.95
CA GLY A 92 23.28 -5.15 1.46
C GLY A 92 22.24 -6.08 0.83
N ALA A 93 21.50 -6.80 1.67
CA ALA A 93 20.35 -7.64 1.31
C ALA A 93 19.00 -6.94 1.59
N GLY A 94 18.95 -5.62 1.36
CA GLY A 94 17.69 -4.90 1.22
C GLY A 94 16.94 -5.33 -0.05
N ILE A 95 15.72 -4.83 -0.24
CA ILE A 95 14.85 -5.16 -1.40
C ILE A 95 15.63 -5.02 -2.72
N GLY A 96 16.28 -3.87 -2.95
CA GLY A 96 17.03 -3.63 -4.20
C GLY A 96 18.21 -4.58 -4.42
N GLY A 97 18.96 -4.89 -3.35
CA GLY A 97 20.10 -5.82 -3.43
C GLY A 97 19.67 -7.25 -3.74
N LEU A 98 18.60 -7.72 -3.08
CA LEU A 98 18.04 -9.04 -3.34
C LEU A 98 17.40 -9.15 -4.73
N VAL A 99 16.65 -8.13 -5.18
CA VAL A 99 16.10 -8.11 -6.56
C VAL A 99 17.24 -8.15 -7.59
N LEU A 100 18.32 -7.39 -7.37
CA LEU A 100 19.48 -7.44 -8.26
C LEU A 100 20.15 -8.81 -8.24
N ALA A 101 20.29 -9.42 -7.07
CA ALA A 101 20.85 -10.76 -6.96
C ALA A 101 20.04 -11.77 -7.79
N VAL A 102 18.70 -11.80 -7.66
CA VAL A 102 17.83 -12.63 -8.51
C VAL A 102 18.07 -12.34 -9.99
N ALA A 103 18.09 -11.06 -10.39
CA ALA A 103 18.27 -10.68 -11.80
C ALA A 103 19.61 -11.16 -12.39
N LEU A 104 20.70 -11.04 -11.64
CA LEU A 104 22.04 -11.44 -12.07
C LEU A 104 22.23 -12.96 -12.05
N LEU A 105 21.75 -13.64 -11.01
CA LEU A 105 21.84 -15.10 -10.88
C LEU A 105 21.15 -15.82 -12.05
N LYS A 106 19.99 -15.30 -12.49
CA LYS A 106 19.27 -15.85 -13.66
C LYS A 106 20.03 -15.71 -14.98
N GLN A 107 21.05 -14.85 -15.02
CA GLN A 107 21.92 -14.65 -16.18
C GLN A 107 23.21 -15.47 -16.08
N GLY A 108 23.36 -16.33 -15.07
CA GLY A 108 24.57 -17.11 -14.84
C GLY A 108 25.74 -16.31 -14.26
N VAL A 109 25.48 -15.11 -13.72
CA VAL A 109 26.48 -14.33 -12.97
C VAL A 109 26.68 -14.97 -11.59
N ASP A 110 27.94 -15.05 -11.15
CA ASP A 110 28.30 -15.50 -9.81
C ASP A 110 28.13 -14.33 -8.83
N VAL A 111 27.13 -14.43 -7.94
CA VAL A 111 26.74 -13.36 -7.04
C VAL A 111 27.03 -13.74 -5.60
N LYS A 112 27.56 -12.78 -4.84
CA LYS A 112 27.67 -12.87 -3.38
C LYS A 112 27.05 -11.63 -2.74
N VAL A 113 26.06 -11.84 -1.87
CA VAL A 113 25.40 -10.77 -1.11
C VAL A 113 25.92 -10.79 0.32
N PHE A 114 26.39 -9.65 0.82
CA PHE A 114 26.80 -9.47 2.22
C PHE A 114 25.80 -8.58 2.94
N GLU A 115 25.16 -9.10 3.99
CA GLU A 115 24.21 -8.37 4.81
C GLU A 115 24.67 -8.31 6.26
N ARG A 116 24.54 -7.14 6.87
CA ARG A 116 24.88 -6.93 8.28
C ARG A 116 23.90 -7.63 9.20
N ASP A 117 22.60 -7.52 8.94
CA ASP A 117 21.58 -8.06 9.82
C ASP A 117 20.28 -8.44 9.09
N LEU A 118 20.18 -9.69 8.65
CA LEU A 118 18.92 -10.31 8.24
C LEU A 118 18.00 -10.59 9.43
N THR A 119 18.47 -10.60 10.69
CA THR A 119 17.57 -10.71 11.84
C THR A 119 16.80 -9.42 12.10
N ALA A 120 17.17 -8.30 11.45
CA ALA A 120 16.28 -7.16 11.32
C ALA A 120 14.95 -7.57 10.65
N ILE A 121 14.89 -8.65 9.86
CA ILE A 121 13.66 -9.28 9.35
C ILE A 121 12.83 -9.94 10.47
N ARG A 122 13.46 -10.32 11.60
CA ARG A 122 12.83 -10.99 12.75
C ARG A 122 12.74 -10.12 14.02
N GLY A 123 13.41 -8.96 14.05
CA GLY A 123 13.45 -7.99 15.15
C GLY A 123 12.72 -6.68 14.82
N GLU A 124 13.43 -5.53 14.84
CA GLU A 124 12.87 -4.20 14.51
C GLU A 124 12.10 -4.15 13.18
N GLY A 125 12.39 -5.04 12.23
CA GLY A 125 11.68 -5.13 10.96
C GLY A 125 10.26 -5.66 11.07
N LYS A 126 9.88 -6.36 12.15
CA LYS A 126 8.46 -6.63 12.46
C LYS A 126 7.67 -5.32 12.51
N TYR A 127 8.33 -4.26 12.98
CA TYR A 127 7.75 -2.95 13.20
C TYR A 127 8.18 -1.90 12.15
N ARG A 128 8.93 -2.28 11.10
CA ARG A 128 9.16 -1.40 9.93
C ARG A 128 7.93 -1.27 9.05
N GLY A 129 6.95 -2.14 9.28
CA GLY A 129 5.65 -2.14 8.65
C GLY A 129 5.68 -2.55 7.17
N PRO A 130 4.52 -2.85 6.58
CA PRO A 130 4.37 -3.15 5.17
C PRO A 130 4.90 -2.08 4.23
N ILE A 131 5.17 -2.51 2.99
CA ILE A 131 5.58 -1.65 1.89
C ILE A 131 4.55 -1.74 0.77
N GLN A 132 4.24 -0.59 0.19
CA GLN A 132 3.48 -0.54 -1.06
C GLN A 132 4.44 -0.79 -2.23
N VAL A 133 4.18 -1.85 -2.99
CA VAL A 133 4.86 -2.16 -4.25
C VAL A 133 3.93 -1.76 -5.38
N GLN A 134 4.26 -0.63 -6.01
CA GLN A 134 3.43 -0.04 -7.06
C GLN A 134 3.66 -0.74 -8.42
N SER A 135 2.75 -0.49 -9.36
CA SER A 135 2.70 -1.16 -10.68
C SER A 135 4.02 -1.15 -11.45
N ASN A 136 4.78 -0.06 -11.38
CA ASN A 136 6.10 0.05 -12.01
C ASN A 136 7.09 -0.99 -11.47
N ALA A 137 7.12 -1.16 -10.14
CA ALA A 137 8.03 -2.09 -9.48
C ALA A 137 7.57 -3.54 -9.64
N LEU A 138 6.26 -3.81 -9.56
CA LEU A 138 5.72 -5.14 -9.83
C LEU A 138 6.00 -5.57 -11.27
N ALA A 139 5.87 -4.67 -12.25
CA ALA A 139 6.22 -4.93 -13.64
C ALA A 139 7.73 -5.21 -13.81
N ALA A 140 8.60 -4.44 -13.15
CA ALA A 140 10.04 -4.71 -13.15
C ALA A 140 10.38 -6.06 -12.53
N LEU A 141 9.72 -6.43 -11.43
CA LEU A 141 9.89 -7.72 -10.77
C LEU A 141 9.41 -8.87 -11.67
N GLU A 142 8.25 -8.71 -12.34
CA GLU A 142 7.71 -9.68 -13.29
C GLU A 142 8.67 -9.92 -14.47
N ALA A 143 9.29 -8.86 -14.97
CA ALA A 143 10.27 -8.93 -16.05
C ALA A 143 11.56 -9.66 -15.64
N ILE A 144 11.95 -9.57 -14.37
CA ILE A 144 13.11 -10.30 -13.81
C ILE A 144 12.74 -11.76 -13.57
N ASP A 145 11.66 -11.99 -12.84
CA ASP A 145 11.20 -13.31 -12.44
C ASP A 145 9.69 -13.33 -12.18
N VAL A 146 8.98 -14.01 -13.08
CA VAL A 146 7.52 -14.16 -13.03
C VAL A 146 7.04 -14.94 -11.81
N ASP A 147 7.80 -15.93 -11.33
CA ASP A 147 7.40 -16.76 -10.20
C ASP A 147 7.51 -15.97 -8.90
N VAL A 148 8.62 -15.23 -8.73
CA VAL A 148 8.82 -14.29 -7.63
C VAL A 148 7.72 -13.23 -7.63
N CYS A 149 7.41 -12.65 -8.78
CA CYS A 149 6.34 -11.66 -8.88
C CYS A 149 4.97 -12.26 -8.51
N ASN A 150 4.65 -13.45 -9.02
CA ASN A 150 3.39 -14.13 -8.68
C ASN A 150 3.26 -14.43 -7.19
N GLU A 151 4.35 -14.83 -6.52
CA GLU A 151 4.35 -15.05 -5.07
C GLU A 151 4.15 -13.73 -4.30
N VAL A 152 4.78 -12.63 -4.74
CA VAL A 152 4.55 -11.29 -4.18
C VAL A 152 3.09 -10.85 -4.37
N LEU A 153 2.51 -11.07 -5.55
CA LEU A 153 1.11 -10.74 -5.85
C LEU A 153 0.13 -11.57 -4.99
N ARG A 154 0.48 -12.83 -4.70
CA ARG A 154 -0.33 -13.75 -3.89
C ARG A 154 -0.32 -13.38 -2.41
N GLN A 155 0.83 -12.95 -1.89
CA GLN A 155 1.02 -12.58 -0.49
C GLN A 155 0.64 -11.12 -0.20
N GLY A 156 0.66 -10.26 -1.22
CA GLY A 156 0.31 -8.84 -1.09
C GLY A 156 -1.19 -8.59 -1.07
N CYS A 157 -1.61 -7.65 -0.22
CA CYS A 157 -2.96 -7.09 -0.24
C CYS A 157 -3.13 -6.15 -1.44
N ILE A 158 -4.19 -6.34 -2.22
CA ILE A 158 -4.52 -5.43 -3.33
C ILE A 158 -5.15 -4.15 -2.80
N THR A 159 -4.58 -3.01 -3.19
CA THR A 159 -5.12 -1.68 -2.84
C THR A 159 -5.30 -0.79 -4.07
N GLY A 160 -4.60 -1.11 -5.16
CA GLY A 160 -4.67 -0.33 -6.40
C GLY A 160 -5.99 -0.46 -7.15
N ASP A 161 -6.84 -1.43 -6.80
CA ASP A 161 -8.18 -1.69 -7.35
C ASP A 161 -9.30 -0.95 -6.60
N ARG A 162 -8.94 -0.06 -5.67
CA ARG A 162 -9.87 0.71 -4.83
C ARG A 162 -9.63 2.20 -4.99
N ILE A 163 -10.52 3.00 -4.39
CA ILE A 163 -10.33 4.44 -4.32
C ILE A 163 -9.16 4.74 -3.38
N ASN A 164 -8.23 5.55 -3.87
CA ASN A 164 -7.10 6.07 -3.11
C ASN A 164 -7.18 7.60 -3.12
N GLY A 165 -6.54 8.32 -2.20
CA GLY A 165 -6.57 9.79 -2.31
C GLY A 165 -6.10 10.57 -1.09
N LEU A 166 -6.42 11.87 -1.13
CA LEU A 166 -6.14 12.83 -0.07
C LEU A 166 -7.45 13.28 0.56
N CYS A 167 -7.47 13.35 1.88
CA CYS A 167 -8.58 13.82 2.70
C CYS A 167 -8.15 15.01 3.55
N ASP A 168 -9.10 15.82 3.97
CA ASP A 168 -8.91 16.76 5.08
C ASP A 168 -8.73 15.98 6.38
N GLY A 169 -7.74 16.32 7.20
CA GLY A 169 -7.49 15.60 8.45
C GLY A 169 -8.53 15.85 9.54
N GLU A 170 -9.06 17.06 9.64
CA GLU A 170 -10.06 17.42 10.66
C GLU A 170 -11.43 16.82 10.31
N THR A 171 -11.89 17.00 9.07
CA THR A 171 -13.25 16.58 8.67
C THR A 171 -13.32 15.17 8.09
N GLY A 172 -12.23 14.66 7.52
CA GLY A 172 -12.21 13.41 6.75
C GLY A 172 -12.74 13.55 5.32
N ASP A 173 -13.15 14.76 4.90
CA ASP A 173 -13.69 14.99 3.57
C ASP A 173 -12.64 14.77 2.48
N TRP A 174 -13.06 14.22 1.35
CA TRP A 174 -12.18 14.03 0.20
C TRP A 174 -11.73 15.37 -0.38
N TYR A 175 -10.41 15.58 -0.39
CA TYR A 175 -9.78 16.67 -1.11
C TYR A 175 -9.60 16.31 -2.59
N ILE A 176 -9.08 15.12 -2.86
CA ILE A 176 -8.97 14.54 -4.20
C ILE A 176 -8.90 13.01 -4.11
N LYS A 177 -9.54 12.33 -5.07
CA LYS A 177 -9.44 10.88 -5.26
C LYS A 177 -8.55 10.56 -6.45
N PHE A 178 -7.83 9.46 -6.34
CA PHE A 178 -6.84 8.96 -7.29
C PHE A 178 -7.32 7.64 -7.88
N ASP A 179 -7.26 7.59 -9.20
CA ASP A 179 -7.34 6.34 -9.94
C ASP A 179 -5.94 5.79 -10.14
N THR A 180 -5.63 4.70 -9.44
CA THR A 180 -4.39 3.94 -9.61
C THR A 180 -4.61 2.66 -10.41
N TYR A 181 -5.86 2.33 -10.72
CA TYR A 181 -6.25 1.09 -11.37
C TYR A 181 -6.07 1.20 -12.88
N HIS A 182 -6.80 2.12 -13.54
CA HIS A 182 -6.79 2.26 -14.99
C HIS A 182 -5.39 2.58 -15.55
N PRO A 183 -4.59 3.48 -14.94
CA PRO A 183 -3.22 3.71 -15.40
C PRO A 183 -2.33 2.46 -15.41
N ALA A 184 -2.62 1.48 -14.55
CA ALA A 184 -1.92 0.21 -14.53
C ALA A 184 -2.49 -0.77 -15.56
N VAL A 185 -3.80 -1.03 -15.54
CA VAL A 185 -4.41 -2.07 -16.39
C VAL A 185 -4.42 -1.68 -17.87
N ASP A 186 -4.58 -0.40 -18.21
CA ASP A 186 -4.54 0.10 -19.60
C ASP A 186 -3.16 -0.12 -20.24
N LYS A 187 -2.12 -0.20 -19.40
CA LYS A 187 -0.73 -0.48 -19.78
C LYS A 187 -0.34 -1.95 -19.57
N GLY A 188 -1.28 -2.80 -19.16
CA GLY A 188 -1.02 -4.21 -18.82
C GLY A 188 -0.03 -4.38 -17.67
N LEU A 189 0.05 -3.44 -16.73
CA LEU A 189 0.89 -3.53 -15.54
C LEU A 189 0.13 -4.24 -14.40
N PRO A 190 0.83 -4.95 -13.50
CA PRO A 190 0.20 -5.48 -12.29
C PRO A 190 -0.34 -4.35 -11.42
N VAL A 191 -1.48 -4.57 -10.76
CA VAL A 191 -2.11 -3.57 -9.90
C VAL A 191 -1.37 -3.47 -8.56
N THR A 192 -1.19 -2.25 -8.05
CA THR A 192 -0.47 -1.96 -6.79
C THR A 192 -0.89 -2.88 -5.63
N ARG A 193 0.11 -3.40 -4.92
CA ARG A 193 -0.04 -4.25 -3.73
C ARG A 193 0.65 -3.65 -2.51
N VAL A 194 0.13 -3.95 -1.33
CA VAL A 194 0.81 -3.72 -0.05
C VAL A 194 1.19 -5.06 0.55
N ILE A 195 2.47 -5.25 0.88
CA ILE A 195 2.99 -6.51 1.37
C ILE A 195 3.88 -6.27 2.59
N SER A 196 3.87 -7.21 3.54
CA SER A 196 4.88 -7.24 4.60
C SER A 196 6.28 -7.16 4.00
N ARG A 197 7.08 -6.20 4.48
CA ARG A 197 8.47 -6.03 4.03
C ARG A 197 9.30 -7.28 4.29
N ILE A 198 9.03 -7.95 5.40
CA ILE A 198 9.66 -9.22 5.79
C ILE A 198 9.35 -10.29 4.76
N THR A 199 8.07 -10.50 4.47
CA THR A 199 7.62 -11.51 3.52
C THR A 199 8.19 -11.24 2.12
N LEU A 200 8.24 -9.97 1.68
CA LEU A 200 8.89 -9.62 0.41
C LEU A 200 10.38 -9.99 0.40
N GLN A 201 11.12 -9.70 1.47
CA GLN A 201 12.55 -10.04 1.56
C GLN A 201 12.77 -11.56 1.63
N GLU A 202 11.92 -12.30 2.34
CA GLU A 202 11.95 -13.76 2.40
C GLU A 202 11.74 -14.39 1.02
N ILE A 203 10.70 -13.97 0.29
CA ILE A 203 10.45 -14.43 -1.09
C ILE A 203 11.68 -14.22 -1.99
N LEU A 204 12.32 -13.05 -1.89
CA LEU A 204 13.50 -12.72 -2.69
C LEU A 204 14.76 -13.49 -2.27
N ALA A 205 14.97 -13.67 -0.96
CA ALA A 205 16.08 -14.44 -0.43
C ALA A 205 15.96 -15.92 -0.81
N ASP A 206 14.78 -16.52 -0.62
CA ASP A 206 14.46 -17.89 -1.02
C ASP A 206 14.68 -18.08 -2.53
N ALA A 207 14.33 -17.08 -3.35
CA ALA A 207 14.60 -17.11 -4.77
C ALA A 207 16.10 -17.13 -5.08
N CYS A 208 16.91 -16.34 -4.39
CA CYS A 208 18.38 -16.36 -4.54
C CYS A 208 18.95 -17.72 -4.14
N GLU A 209 18.57 -18.24 -2.98
CA GLU A 209 19.05 -19.51 -2.44
C GLU A 209 18.64 -20.70 -3.32
N ARG A 210 17.43 -20.67 -3.90
CA ARG A 210 16.98 -21.68 -4.86
C ARG A 210 17.85 -21.72 -6.13
N ILE A 211 18.36 -20.57 -6.58
CA ILE A 211 19.18 -20.49 -7.81
C ILE A 211 20.64 -20.84 -7.53
N ALA A 212 21.22 -20.33 -6.44
CA ALA A 212 22.68 -20.37 -6.19
C ALA A 212 23.10 -21.14 -4.93
N GLY A 213 22.15 -21.69 -4.18
CA GLY A 213 22.38 -22.38 -2.92
C GLY A 213 22.42 -21.45 -1.70
N PRO A 214 22.46 -22.02 -0.48
CA PRO A 214 22.26 -21.29 0.78
C PRO A 214 23.40 -20.32 1.15
N ASN A 215 24.53 -20.37 0.44
CA ASN A 215 25.70 -19.54 0.73
C ASN A 215 25.74 -18.24 -0.10
N VAL A 216 24.76 -18.02 -0.97
CA VAL A 216 24.71 -16.83 -1.85
C VAL A 216 24.54 -15.54 -1.05
N ILE A 217 23.77 -15.59 0.03
CA ILE A 217 23.61 -14.49 0.99
C ILE A 217 24.37 -14.85 2.26
N GLU A 218 25.26 -13.95 2.68
CA GLU A 218 26.01 -14.10 3.91
C GLU A 218 25.58 -13.03 4.91
N ASN A 219 24.90 -13.48 5.96
CA ASN A 219 24.43 -12.63 7.05
C ASN A 219 25.54 -12.32 8.06
N SER A 220 25.33 -11.31 8.90
CA SER A 220 26.33 -10.82 9.86
C SER A 220 27.66 -10.43 9.22
N SER A 221 27.60 -10.05 7.94
CA SER A 221 28.74 -9.67 7.12
C SER A 221 28.47 -8.29 6.53
N ASN A 222 29.11 -7.28 7.11
CA ASN A 222 28.94 -5.89 6.71
C ASN A 222 30.16 -5.43 5.91
N VAL A 223 29.97 -5.00 4.66
CA VAL A 223 31.05 -4.42 3.85
C VAL A 223 31.38 -3.02 4.37
N VAL A 224 32.64 -2.78 4.71
CA VAL A 224 33.07 -1.52 5.34
C VAL A 224 34.03 -0.69 4.51
N ALA A 225 34.75 -1.33 3.60
CA ALA A 225 35.68 -0.70 2.67
C ALA A 225 35.88 -1.55 1.41
N TYR A 226 36.43 -0.95 0.36
CA TYR A 226 36.87 -1.67 -0.83
C TYR A 226 38.18 -1.13 -1.42
N GLU A 227 38.87 -1.98 -2.19
CA GLU A 227 40.03 -1.60 -3.00
C GLU A 227 39.88 -2.12 -4.44
N GLU A 228 40.17 -1.26 -5.41
CA GLU A 228 40.30 -1.66 -6.82
C GLU A 228 41.72 -2.17 -7.06
N LEU A 229 41.83 -3.37 -7.60
CA LEU A 229 43.08 -4.05 -7.85
C LEU A 229 43.31 -4.20 -9.35
N ARG A 230 44.57 -4.16 -9.77
CA ARG A 230 44.98 -4.47 -11.14
C ARG A 230 46.14 -5.45 -11.11
N ASP A 231 45.97 -6.61 -11.72
CA ASP A 231 47.03 -7.59 -11.89
C ASP A 231 48.12 -6.99 -12.79
N PRO A 232 49.37 -6.84 -12.31
CA PRO A 232 50.45 -6.27 -13.11
C PRO A 232 50.84 -7.12 -14.33
N ALA A 233 50.64 -8.44 -14.28
CA ALA A 233 51.03 -9.37 -15.33
C ALA A 233 49.94 -9.53 -16.40
N THR A 234 48.67 -9.64 -15.99
CA THR A 234 47.55 -9.84 -16.92
C THR A 234 46.84 -8.54 -17.29
N GLY A 235 47.02 -7.48 -16.49
CA GLY A 235 46.31 -6.21 -16.63
C GLY A 235 44.84 -6.28 -16.21
N VAL A 236 44.36 -7.45 -15.76
CA VAL A 236 42.98 -7.67 -15.33
C VAL A 236 42.72 -6.90 -14.05
N GLU A 237 41.66 -6.12 -14.05
CA GLU A 237 41.23 -5.36 -12.89
C GLU A 237 40.14 -6.13 -12.12
N SER A 238 40.13 -5.98 -10.80
CA SER A 238 39.16 -6.62 -9.90
C SER A 238 38.87 -5.72 -8.70
N ILE A 239 37.90 -6.11 -7.86
CA ILE A 239 37.57 -5.44 -6.61
C ILE A 239 37.79 -6.40 -5.45
N ARG A 240 38.38 -5.91 -4.35
CA ARG A 240 38.38 -6.60 -3.05
C ARG A 240 37.60 -5.76 -2.05
N VAL A 241 36.67 -6.40 -1.34
CA VAL A 241 35.93 -5.78 -0.23
C VAL A 241 36.48 -6.26 1.11
N THR A 242 36.41 -5.39 2.10
CA THR A 242 36.74 -5.69 3.50
C THR A 242 35.44 -5.70 4.31
N LEU A 243 35.24 -6.79 5.05
CA LEU A 243 34.14 -6.95 5.98
C LEU A 243 34.49 -6.37 7.36
N GLU A 244 33.46 -6.07 8.15
CA GLU A 244 33.61 -5.47 9.48
C GLU A 244 34.41 -6.34 10.47
N ASP A 245 34.44 -7.66 10.25
CA ASP A 245 35.23 -8.62 11.03
C ASP A 245 36.68 -8.81 10.51
N GLY A 246 37.08 -8.05 9.47
CA GLY A 246 38.39 -8.10 8.85
C GLY A 246 38.56 -9.15 7.74
N ARG A 247 37.56 -10.01 7.49
CA ARG A 247 37.58 -10.90 6.33
C ARG A 247 37.52 -10.09 5.04
N THR A 248 37.99 -10.69 3.95
CA THR A 248 37.94 -10.06 2.62
C THR A 248 37.29 -10.99 1.60
N ALA A 249 36.68 -10.40 0.57
CA ALA A 249 36.13 -11.12 -0.57
C ALA A 249 36.48 -10.39 -1.87
N SER A 250 36.64 -11.13 -2.96
CA SER A 250 37.03 -10.57 -4.27
C SER A 250 36.00 -10.86 -5.34
N GLY A 251 35.81 -9.90 -6.24
CA GLY A 251 34.91 -9.98 -7.36
C GLY A 251 35.37 -9.10 -8.53
N ASP A 252 34.55 -9.05 -9.58
CA ASP A 252 34.79 -8.20 -10.75
C ASP A 252 34.09 -6.84 -10.61
N LEU A 253 32.94 -6.81 -9.93
CA LEU A 253 32.14 -5.61 -9.66
C LEU A 253 31.64 -5.59 -8.21
N LEU A 254 31.49 -4.40 -7.64
CA LEU A 254 30.85 -4.14 -6.35
C LEU A 254 29.62 -3.25 -6.53
N ILE A 255 28.48 -3.69 -6.01
CA ILE A 255 27.25 -2.90 -5.98
C ILE A 255 26.93 -2.54 -4.53
N GLY A 256 26.96 -1.25 -4.20
CA GLY A 256 26.51 -0.72 -2.92
C GLY A 256 24.99 -0.63 -2.88
N ALA A 257 24.34 -1.54 -2.16
CA ALA A 257 22.89 -1.58 -1.88
C ALA A 257 22.61 -1.45 -0.36
N ASP A 258 23.53 -0.79 0.36
CA ASP A 258 23.65 -0.71 1.82
C ASP A 258 22.93 0.51 2.43
N GLY A 259 21.94 1.05 1.70
CA GLY A 259 20.96 2.00 2.21
C GLY A 259 21.46 3.44 2.41
N ILE A 260 20.63 4.26 3.07
CA ILE A 260 20.91 5.69 3.29
C ILE A 260 22.22 5.97 4.08
N TRP A 261 22.69 4.99 4.85
CA TRP A 261 23.92 5.07 5.63
C TRP A 261 25.12 4.39 4.95
N SER A 262 25.03 4.22 3.63
CA SER A 262 25.99 3.47 2.81
C SER A 262 27.45 3.83 3.07
N LYS A 263 28.24 2.81 3.43
CA LYS A 263 29.70 2.88 3.55
C LYS A 263 30.34 2.88 2.15
N VAL A 264 29.77 2.13 1.20
CA VAL A 264 30.23 2.10 -0.21
C VAL A 264 30.10 3.48 -0.87
N ARG A 265 28.96 4.16 -0.68
CA ARG A 265 28.73 5.53 -1.16
C ARG A 265 29.77 6.50 -0.62
N ARG A 266 30.08 6.42 0.68
CA ARG A 266 31.02 7.31 1.33
C ARG A 266 32.40 7.24 0.69
N GLU A 267 32.87 6.06 0.32
CA GLU A 267 34.14 5.88 -0.38
C GLU A 267 34.08 6.32 -1.85
N LEU A 268 32.94 6.08 -2.52
CA LEU A 268 32.77 6.40 -3.93
C LEU A 268 32.69 7.91 -4.22
N VAL A 269 31.90 8.64 -3.44
CA VAL A 269 31.55 10.05 -3.69
C VAL A 269 31.85 10.99 -2.52
N GLY A 270 32.41 10.47 -1.42
CA GLY A 270 32.74 11.25 -0.23
C GLY A 270 31.64 11.20 0.85
N SER A 271 32.03 11.61 2.05
CA SER A 271 31.13 11.66 3.20
C SER A 271 30.17 12.86 3.12
N SER A 272 28.89 12.59 3.24
CA SER A 272 27.87 13.60 3.54
C SER A 272 26.82 12.99 4.45
N ALA A 273 26.30 13.76 5.42
CA ALA A 273 25.20 13.30 6.26
C ALA A 273 23.88 13.26 5.45
N PRO A 274 22.93 12.38 5.80
CA PRO A 274 21.53 12.54 5.39
C PRO A 274 20.98 13.89 5.85
N VAL A 275 20.00 14.40 5.12
CA VAL A 275 19.34 15.67 5.42
C VAL A 275 18.00 15.38 6.06
N TYR A 276 17.81 15.86 7.29
CA TYR A 276 16.53 15.80 7.97
C TYR A 276 15.46 16.57 7.19
N SER A 277 14.30 15.95 7.02
CA SER A 277 13.18 16.51 6.24
C SER A 277 12.39 17.59 6.99
N GLY A 278 12.60 17.73 8.31
CA GLY A 278 11.76 18.55 9.18
C GLY A 278 10.61 17.80 9.84
N TYR A 279 10.49 16.48 9.60
CA TYR A 279 9.39 15.65 10.12
C TYR A 279 9.88 14.46 10.92
N THR A 280 9.25 14.27 12.07
CA THR A 280 9.19 12.99 12.78
C THR A 280 7.97 12.22 12.28
N CYS A 281 8.13 10.91 12.12
CA CYS A 281 7.10 9.98 11.74
C CYS A 281 6.84 8.98 12.87
N TYR A 282 5.57 8.86 13.24
CA TYR A 282 5.04 7.77 14.05
C TYR A 282 4.44 6.71 13.14
N THR A 283 4.64 5.43 13.46
CA THR A 283 4.10 4.33 12.66
C THR A 283 3.42 3.31 13.55
N GLY A 284 2.34 2.72 13.05
CA GLY A 284 1.66 1.61 13.72
C GLY A 284 0.95 0.69 12.74
N ILE A 285 0.62 -0.50 13.21
CA ILE A 285 -0.31 -1.42 12.56
C ILE A 285 -1.45 -1.63 13.55
N SER A 286 -2.65 -1.27 13.13
CA SER A 286 -3.86 -1.36 13.93
C SER A 286 -4.66 -2.59 13.52
N ASP A 287 -5.15 -3.33 14.51
CA ASP A 287 -6.10 -4.43 14.33
C ASP A 287 -7.52 -3.87 14.23
N PHE A 288 -7.71 -3.05 13.21
CA PHE A 288 -8.92 -2.26 12.98
C PHE A 288 -9.31 -2.31 11.52
N THR A 289 -10.60 -2.52 11.27
CA THR A 289 -11.19 -2.55 9.92
C THR A 289 -12.01 -1.26 9.72
N PRO A 290 -11.56 -0.34 8.84
CA PRO A 290 -12.31 0.85 8.48
C PRO A 290 -13.68 0.50 7.88
N PRO A 291 -14.70 1.37 8.04
CA PRO A 291 -16.05 1.12 7.55
C PRO A 291 -16.16 0.97 6.02
N ASP A 292 -15.18 1.48 5.28
CA ASP A 292 -15.14 1.53 3.82
C ASP A 292 -13.96 0.75 3.22
N LEU A 293 -13.43 -0.23 3.96
CA LEU A 293 -12.24 -1.01 3.59
C LEU A 293 -12.35 -1.63 2.18
N GLU A 294 -13.53 -2.12 1.79
CA GLU A 294 -13.74 -2.78 0.50
C GLU A 294 -13.68 -1.83 -0.69
N ILE A 295 -13.86 -0.53 -0.47
CA ILE A 295 -13.94 0.49 -1.52
C ILE A 295 -12.81 1.52 -1.47
N VAL A 296 -12.13 1.66 -0.32
CA VAL A 296 -11.01 2.56 -0.12
C VAL A 296 -9.75 1.77 0.28
N GLY A 297 -8.68 1.93 -0.51
CA GLY A 297 -7.41 1.22 -0.28
C GLY A 297 -6.37 2.02 0.51
N TYR A 298 -6.35 3.34 0.32
CA TYR A 298 -5.29 4.23 0.82
C TYR A 298 -5.80 5.67 0.99
N ARG A 299 -5.47 6.30 2.11
CA ARG A 299 -5.76 7.72 2.37
C ARG A 299 -4.54 8.46 2.91
N VAL A 300 -4.40 9.71 2.51
CA VAL A 300 -3.55 10.70 3.19
C VAL A 300 -4.42 11.82 3.72
N PHE A 301 -4.49 11.94 5.03
CA PHE A 301 -5.17 13.00 5.76
C PHE A 301 -4.21 14.20 5.93
N LEU A 302 -4.63 15.36 5.42
CA LEU A 302 -3.80 16.55 5.31
C LEU A 302 -4.05 17.53 6.46
N GLY A 303 -3.00 18.20 6.92
CA GLY A 303 -3.08 19.24 7.93
C GLY A 303 -1.85 20.15 7.94
N ASN A 304 -1.98 21.30 8.58
CA ASN A 304 -0.89 22.26 8.65
C ASN A 304 0.20 21.78 9.62
N GLY A 305 1.41 21.57 9.12
CA GLY A 305 2.56 21.05 9.87
C GLY A 305 2.51 19.55 10.16
N GLN A 306 1.49 18.83 9.69
CA GLN A 306 1.29 17.42 10.02
C GLN A 306 0.39 16.72 9.00
N TYR A 307 0.58 15.42 8.80
CA TYR A 307 -0.28 14.62 7.93
C TYR A 307 -0.27 13.17 8.39
N PHE A 308 -1.33 12.44 8.05
CA PHE A 308 -1.51 11.05 8.49
C PHE A 308 -1.83 10.18 7.28
N VAL A 309 -1.22 9.01 7.17
CA VAL A 309 -1.43 8.07 6.06
C VAL A 309 -2.04 6.80 6.62
N SER A 310 -3.06 6.25 5.97
CA SER A 310 -3.60 4.92 6.26
C SER A 310 -3.63 4.05 5.00
N SER A 311 -3.38 2.76 5.17
CA SER A 311 -3.38 1.78 4.08
C SER A 311 -3.81 0.40 4.57
N ASP A 312 -4.63 -0.26 3.76
CA ASP A 312 -4.96 -1.67 3.95
C ASP A 312 -3.70 -2.55 3.75
N VAL A 313 -3.52 -3.50 4.66
CA VAL A 313 -2.44 -4.50 4.62
C VAL A 313 -2.97 -5.93 4.63
N GLY A 314 -4.29 -6.09 4.55
CA GLY A 314 -4.98 -7.37 4.57
C GLY A 314 -5.21 -7.92 5.99
N GLY A 315 -6.03 -8.96 6.08
CA GLY A 315 -6.28 -9.67 7.35
C GLY A 315 -7.01 -8.84 8.41
N GLY A 316 -7.76 -7.81 8.00
CA GLY A 316 -8.46 -6.90 8.93
C GLY A 316 -7.53 -5.94 9.67
N LYS A 317 -6.33 -5.68 9.14
CA LYS A 317 -5.34 -4.78 9.72
C LYS A 317 -5.14 -3.54 8.85
N GLN A 318 -4.79 -2.43 9.48
CA GLN A 318 -4.47 -1.16 8.83
C GLN A 318 -3.09 -0.69 9.26
N GLN A 319 -2.23 -0.39 8.30
CA GLN A 319 -1.01 0.33 8.60
C GLN A 319 -1.27 1.83 8.56
N TRP A 320 -0.62 2.56 9.45
CA TRP A 320 -0.63 4.01 9.42
C TRP A 320 0.71 4.66 9.72
N TYR A 321 0.84 5.90 9.25
CA TYR A 321 1.99 6.77 9.45
C TYR A 321 1.51 8.18 9.82
N GLY A 322 1.84 8.67 11.02
CA GLY A 322 1.57 10.04 11.46
C GLY A 322 2.83 10.89 11.38
N PHE A 323 2.87 11.86 10.50
CA PHE A 323 3.99 12.78 10.33
C PHE A 323 3.69 14.10 11.02
N HIS A 324 4.63 14.57 11.83
CA HIS A 324 4.50 15.82 12.56
C HIS A 324 5.80 16.63 12.48
N LYS A 325 5.69 17.93 12.22
CA LYS A 325 6.83 18.83 12.10
C LYS A 325 7.45 19.07 13.47
N GLU A 326 8.63 18.52 13.70
CA GLU A 326 9.38 18.64 14.95
C GLU A 326 10.87 18.85 14.67
N PRO A 327 11.66 19.38 15.62
CA PRO A 327 13.12 19.36 15.54
C PRO A 327 13.68 17.94 15.43
N GLU A 328 14.83 17.80 14.74
CA GLU A 328 15.54 16.53 14.61
C GLU A 328 16.01 16.02 15.98
N ASN A 329 16.08 14.70 16.15
CA ASN A 329 16.54 14.02 17.36
C ASN A 329 15.73 14.38 18.62
N GLY A 330 14.46 14.79 18.44
CA GLY A 330 13.52 15.00 19.54
C GLY A 330 13.20 13.71 20.29
N SER A 331 12.56 13.86 21.45
CA SER A 331 12.02 12.75 22.24
C SER A 331 10.62 13.09 22.72
N ASP A 332 9.80 12.07 22.94
CA ASP A 332 8.48 12.25 23.52
C ASP A 332 8.59 12.82 24.95
N PRO A 333 7.65 13.69 25.38
CA PRO A 333 7.66 14.23 26.73
C PRO A 333 7.72 13.11 27.79
N PRO A 334 8.60 13.21 28.80
CA PRO A 334 8.73 12.17 29.82
C PRO A 334 7.42 12.01 30.59
N GLY A 335 7.07 10.75 30.89
CA GLY A 335 5.84 10.42 31.63
C GLY A 335 4.57 10.35 30.77
N LYS A 336 4.66 10.52 29.45
CA LYS A 336 3.53 10.30 28.52
C LYS A 336 3.80 9.11 27.60
N SER A 337 2.76 8.33 27.32
CA SER A 337 2.79 7.31 26.28
C SER A 337 2.79 7.94 24.89
N ARG A 338 3.30 7.24 23.88
CA ARG A 338 3.28 7.69 22.48
C ARG A 338 1.85 7.84 21.98
N LYS A 339 0.96 6.94 22.39
CA LYS A 339 -0.47 7.04 22.10
C LYS A 339 -1.06 8.32 22.66
N ALA A 340 -0.80 8.66 23.93
CA ALA A 340 -1.28 9.90 24.52
C ALA A 340 -0.76 11.12 23.76
N ARG A 341 0.53 11.14 23.42
CA ARG A 341 1.14 12.20 22.59
C ARG A 341 0.48 12.31 21.22
N LEU A 342 0.24 11.19 20.55
CA LEU A 342 -0.45 11.17 19.25
C LEU A 342 -1.88 11.69 19.34
N LEU A 343 -2.60 11.42 20.43
CA LEU A 343 -3.94 11.97 20.65
C LEU A 343 -3.91 13.47 20.99
N GLU A 344 -2.81 14.02 21.53
CA GLU A 344 -2.65 15.48 21.61
C GLU A 344 -2.47 16.10 20.22
N ILE A 345 -1.72 15.44 19.34
CA ILE A 345 -1.40 15.93 18.00
C ILE A 345 -2.60 15.80 17.05
N PHE A 346 -3.24 14.63 17.04
CA PHE A 346 -4.27 14.23 16.08
C PHE A 346 -5.65 14.01 16.73
N GLY A 347 -5.84 14.24 18.03
CA GLY A 347 -7.13 13.95 18.69
C GLY A 347 -8.30 14.80 18.21
N HIS A 348 -8.02 15.94 17.57
CA HIS A 348 -9.01 16.79 16.92
C HIS A 348 -9.32 16.37 15.46
N TRP A 349 -8.71 15.29 14.98
CA TRP A 349 -8.89 14.79 13.62
C TRP A 349 -10.09 13.84 13.55
N CYS A 350 -10.57 13.59 12.34
CA CYS A 350 -11.67 12.67 12.09
C CYS A 350 -11.43 11.27 12.70
N SER A 351 -12.52 10.55 12.98
CA SER A 351 -12.42 9.24 13.62
C SER A 351 -11.63 8.22 12.81
N ASP A 352 -11.57 8.34 11.48
CA ASP A 352 -10.73 7.49 10.62
C ASP A 352 -9.25 7.51 11.03
N VAL A 353 -8.77 8.61 11.62
CA VAL A 353 -7.41 8.73 12.15
C VAL A 353 -7.34 8.38 13.62
N THR A 354 -8.24 8.93 14.45
CA THR A 354 -8.14 8.74 15.90
C THR A 354 -8.47 7.31 16.33
N ASP A 355 -9.37 6.61 15.63
CA ASP A 355 -9.72 5.22 15.94
C ASP A 355 -8.54 4.28 15.61
N LEU A 356 -7.76 4.56 14.55
CA LEU A 356 -6.54 3.83 14.25
C LEU A 356 -5.49 3.96 15.37
N ILE A 357 -5.28 5.19 15.86
CA ILE A 357 -4.34 5.47 16.97
C ILE A 357 -4.80 4.75 18.25
N LYS A 358 -6.09 4.85 18.59
CA LYS A 358 -6.67 4.22 19.79
C LYS A 358 -6.54 2.69 19.75
N ALA A 359 -6.86 2.08 18.61
CA ALA A 359 -6.82 0.64 18.40
C ALA A 359 -5.39 0.06 18.27
N THR A 360 -4.36 0.90 18.09
CA THR A 360 -2.98 0.41 18.01
C THR A 360 -2.41 0.19 19.41
N PRO A 361 -1.83 -0.99 19.74
CA PRO A 361 -1.14 -1.19 21.00
C PRO A 361 0.04 -0.22 21.19
N GLU A 362 0.23 0.31 22.40
CA GLU A 362 1.30 1.28 22.68
C GLU A 362 2.70 0.76 22.30
N ALA A 363 2.96 -0.53 22.56
CA ALA A 363 4.24 -1.17 22.25
C ALA A 363 4.53 -1.26 20.74
N ASP A 364 3.51 -1.16 19.90
CA ASP A 364 3.61 -1.26 18.44
C ASP A 364 3.74 0.13 17.77
N ILE A 365 3.66 1.21 18.55
CA ILE A 365 3.86 2.58 18.06
C ILE A 365 5.34 2.93 18.09
N LEU A 366 5.91 3.18 16.91
CA LEU A 366 7.30 3.59 16.75
C LEU A 366 7.42 5.04 16.33
N ARG A 367 8.46 5.72 16.82
CA ARG A 367 8.84 7.09 16.44
C ARG A 367 10.18 7.07 15.71
N ARG A 368 10.28 7.73 14.55
CA ARG A 368 11.52 7.85 13.76
C ARG A 368 11.56 9.20 13.05
N ASP A 369 12.76 9.75 12.88
CA ASP A 369 12.96 10.93 12.05
C ASP A 369 13.08 10.56 10.58
N ILE A 370 12.55 11.41 9.71
CA ILE A 370 12.60 11.22 8.25
C ILE A 370 13.74 12.02 7.68
N SER A 371 14.66 11.34 7.01
CA SER A 371 15.81 11.93 6.33
C SER A 371 15.93 11.42 4.90
N ASP A 372 16.45 12.25 4.01
CA ASP A 372 16.74 11.91 2.63
C ASP A 372 18.19 12.33 2.26
N ARG A 373 18.54 12.25 0.98
CA ARG A 373 19.83 12.75 0.49
C ARG A 373 19.65 13.56 -0.80
N PRO A 374 20.30 14.73 -0.92
CA PRO A 374 20.33 15.46 -2.19
C PRO A 374 20.78 14.55 -3.35
N PRO A 375 20.13 14.61 -4.52
CA PRO A 375 20.51 13.81 -5.68
C PRO A 375 21.97 14.04 -6.08
N ILE A 376 22.64 12.97 -6.50
CA ILE A 376 24.02 12.99 -7.01
C ILE A 376 24.05 12.52 -8.46
N PHE A 377 24.98 13.07 -9.26
CA PHE A 377 25.13 12.73 -10.68
C PHE A 377 26.08 11.56 -10.97
N ARG A 378 26.78 11.07 -9.94
CA ARG A 378 27.73 9.97 -10.05
C ARG A 378 27.27 8.82 -9.18
N TRP A 379 26.74 7.78 -9.80
CA TRP A 379 26.35 6.54 -9.12
C TRP A 379 27.38 5.44 -9.29
N ALA A 380 28.31 5.57 -10.23
CA ALA A 380 29.33 4.57 -10.47
C ALA A 380 30.68 5.19 -10.81
N LYS A 381 31.76 4.49 -10.45
CA LYS A 381 33.15 4.82 -10.77
C LYS A 381 34.00 3.56 -10.65
N GLY A 382 34.92 3.36 -11.58
CA GLY A 382 35.80 2.19 -11.55
C GLY A 382 34.96 0.91 -11.65
N ARG A 383 35.14 -0.02 -10.72
CA ARG A 383 34.36 -1.28 -10.61
C ARG A 383 33.17 -1.22 -9.65
N VAL A 384 32.80 -0.03 -9.19
CA VAL A 384 31.79 0.17 -8.15
C VAL A 384 30.59 0.95 -8.66
N ALA A 385 29.38 0.51 -8.30
CA ALA A 385 28.13 1.24 -8.55
C ALA A 385 27.21 1.25 -7.32
N LEU A 386 26.31 2.24 -7.23
CA LEU A 386 25.31 2.41 -6.18
C LEU A 386 23.91 2.04 -6.69
N LEU A 387 23.07 1.50 -5.80
CA LEU A 387 21.70 1.07 -6.08
C LEU A 387 20.76 1.39 -4.92
N GLY A 388 19.54 1.87 -5.23
CA GLY A 388 18.52 2.18 -4.22
C GLY A 388 18.94 3.35 -3.33
N ASP A 389 18.64 3.26 -2.03
CA ASP A 389 18.86 4.35 -1.08
C ASP A 389 20.34 4.76 -0.92
N SER A 390 21.30 3.91 -1.30
CA SER A 390 22.72 4.31 -1.35
C SER A 390 22.98 5.34 -2.44
N ALA A 391 22.19 5.34 -3.52
CA ALA A 391 22.27 6.26 -4.64
C ALA A 391 21.30 7.45 -4.50
N HIS A 392 20.06 7.20 -4.09
CA HIS A 392 18.96 8.16 -4.19
C HIS A 392 17.92 8.07 -3.06
N ALA A 393 18.36 7.88 -1.81
CA ALA A 393 17.48 7.95 -0.63
C ALA A 393 16.56 9.18 -0.67
N MET A 394 15.25 8.95 -0.58
CA MET A 394 14.20 9.94 -0.78
C MET A 394 13.16 9.89 0.34
N GLN A 395 12.37 10.96 0.47
CA GLN A 395 11.25 11.00 1.40
C GLN A 395 10.13 10.01 1.00
N PRO A 396 9.37 9.47 1.97
CA PRO A 396 8.40 8.40 1.70
C PRO A 396 7.10 8.86 1.02
N ASN A 397 6.93 10.15 0.77
CA ASN A 397 5.64 10.78 0.40
C ASN A 397 5.02 10.33 -0.93
N LEU A 398 5.76 9.58 -1.77
CA LEU A 398 5.23 8.94 -2.97
C LEU A 398 5.21 7.40 -2.88
N GLY A 399 5.70 6.80 -1.80
CA GLY A 399 5.84 5.35 -1.67
C GLY A 399 6.83 4.71 -2.66
N GLN A 400 7.75 5.51 -3.23
CA GLN A 400 8.55 5.07 -4.37
C GLN A 400 9.99 4.60 -4.05
N GLY A 401 10.53 4.81 -2.84
CA GLY A 401 11.93 4.46 -2.55
C GLY A 401 12.29 2.98 -2.87
N GLY A 402 11.51 2.05 -2.33
CA GLY A 402 11.68 0.62 -2.64
C GLY A 402 11.36 0.28 -4.10
N CYS A 403 10.33 0.92 -4.68
CA CYS A 403 9.97 0.74 -6.07
C CYS A 403 11.11 1.16 -7.03
N MET A 404 11.79 2.26 -6.73
CA MET A 404 12.94 2.75 -7.50
C MET A 404 14.15 1.83 -7.38
N ALA A 405 14.38 1.23 -6.21
CA ALA A 405 15.44 0.23 -6.03
C ALA A 405 15.18 -1.05 -6.85
N ILE A 406 13.92 -1.47 -6.99
CA ILE A 406 13.54 -2.60 -7.86
C ILE A 406 13.76 -2.25 -9.34
N GLU A 407 13.38 -1.05 -9.76
CA GLU A 407 13.64 -0.59 -11.14
C GLU A 407 15.14 -0.43 -11.44
N ASP A 408 15.95 -0.01 -10.47
CA ASP A 408 17.41 0.03 -10.61
C ASP A 408 17.96 -1.37 -10.85
N ALA A 409 17.51 -2.35 -10.05
CA ALA A 409 17.93 -3.74 -10.16
C ALA A 409 17.58 -4.32 -11.54
N PHE A 410 16.38 -4.00 -12.05
CA PHE A 410 15.97 -4.38 -13.41
C PHE A 410 16.89 -3.75 -14.48
N GLN A 411 17.13 -2.44 -14.42
CA GLN A 411 17.97 -1.76 -15.39
C GLN A 411 19.42 -2.28 -15.34
N LEU A 412 19.99 -2.38 -14.14
CA LEU A 412 21.35 -2.84 -13.93
C LEU A 412 21.53 -4.31 -14.35
N GLY A 413 20.59 -5.19 -14.02
CA GLY A 413 20.59 -6.57 -14.48
C GLY A 413 20.58 -6.66 -16.01
N ARG A 414 19.76 -5.84 -16.69
CA ARG A 414 19.74 -5.78 -18.17
C ARG A 414 21.05 -5.28 -18.75
N ASP A 415 21.63 -4.24 -18.16
CA ASP A 415 22.86 -3.65 -18.67
C ASP A 415 24.06 -4.59 -18.47
N VAL A 416 24.12 -5.33 -17.34
CA VAL A 416 25.12 -6.37 -17.12
C VAL A 416 24.99 -7.49 -18.15
N ALA A 417 23.77 -7.98 -18.41
CA ALA A 417 23.52 -9.00 -19.44
C ALA A 417 24.02 -8.54 -20.82
N ALA A 418 23.67 -7.31 -21.20
CA ALA A 418 24.05 -6.74 -22.48
C ALA A 418 25.57 -6.55 -22.60
N ALA A 419 26.22 -6.13 -21.52
CA ALA A 419 27.68 -5.96 -21.48
C ALA A 419 28.41 -7.31 -21.58
N LEU A 420 27.95 -8.33 -20.85
CA LEU A 420 28.51 -9.68 -20.89
C LEU A 420 28.31 -10.34 -22.26
N SER A 421 27.14 -10.16 -22.87
CA SER A 421 26.85 -10.63 -24.23
C SER A 421 27.78 -10.00 -25.27
N LYS A 422 27.99 -8.67 -25.21
CA LYS A 422 28.93 -7.96 -26.09
C LYS A 422 30.38 -8.41 -25.90
N ALA A 423 30.73 -8.82 -24.68
CA ALA A 423 32.04 -9.36 -24.35
C ALA A 423 32.22 -10.84 -24.75
N GLY A 424 31.26 -11.44 -25.46
CA GLY A 424 31.32 -12.85 -25.86
C GLY A 424 31.28 -13.82 -24.68
N GLY A 425 30.68 -13.41 -23.55
CA GLY A 425 30.65 -14.19 -22.31
C GLY A 425 31.95 -14.12 -21.48
N ASN A 426 32.96 -13.37 -21.91
CA ASN A 426 34.20 -13.20 -21.15
C ASN A 426 34.09 -12.04 -20.14
N PRO A 427 34.12 -12.29 -18.82
CA PRO A 427 34.05 -11.24 -17.79
C PRO A 427 35.17 -10.20 -17.89
N ASP A 428 36.38 -10.64 -18.29
CA ASP A 428 37.56 -9.77 -18.33
C ASP A 428 37.50 -8.78 -19.51
N ALA A 429 36.62 -9.02 -20.49
CA ALA A 429 36.39 -8.17 -21.65
C ALA A 429 35.14 -7.26 -21.51
N VAL A 430 34.47 -7.27 -20.35
CA VAL A 430 33.30 -6.42 -20.09
C VAL A 430 33.73 -4.95 -20.08
N ASP A 431 33.11 -4.14 -20.95
CA ASP A 431 33.26 -2.67 -20.92
C ASP A 431 32.48 -2.09 -19.73
N VAL A 432 33.16 -2.05 -18.57
CA VAL A 432 32.62 -1.53 -17.31
C VAL A 432 32.24 -0.04 -17.43
N ARG A 433 32.98 0.75 -18.22
CA ARG A 433 32.67 2.17 -18.42
C ARG A 433 31.38 2.33 -19.22
N GLY A 434 31.22 1.58 -20.30
CA GLY A 434 29.99 1.54 -21.10
C GLY A 434 28.78 1.10 -20.26
N LEU A 435 28.95 0.04 -19.46
CA LEU A 435 27.94 -0.45 -18.51
C LEU A 435 27.45 0.64 -17.54
N TRP A 436 28.37 1.38 -16.91
CA TRP A 436 27.99 2.48 -16.02
C TRP A 436 27.35 3.67 -16.72
N SER A 437 27.74 3.92 -17.97
CA SER A 437 27.12 4.97 -18.78
C SER A 437 25.66 4.66 -19.07
N THR A 438 25.33 3.41 -19.43
CA THR A 438 23.94 3.01 -19.71
C THR A 438 23.09 3.00 -18.44
N TYR A 439 23.60 2.46 -17.35
CA TYR A 439 22.88 2.41 -16.07
C TYR A 439 22.54 3.81 -15.55
N GLN A 440 23.53 4.71 -15.49
CA GLN A 440 23.31 6.08 -15.04
C GLN A 440 22.34 6.85 -15.94
N SER A 441 22.49 6.73 -17.27
CA SER A 441 21.62 7.43 -18.22
C SER A 441 20.17 6.94 -18.16
N GLY A 442 19.95 5.65 -17.87
CA GLY A 442 18.62 5.06 -17.73
C GLY A 442 17.92 5.41 -16.41
N ARG A 443 18.65 5.79 -15.36
CA ARG A 443 18.11 5.90 -14.00
C ARG A 443 18.17 7.29 -13.37
N LEU A 444 19.22 8.07 -13.64
CA LEU A 444 19.46 9.35 -12.95
C LEU A 444 18.26 10.31 -13.05
N VAL A 445 17.76 10.54 -14.25
CA VAL A 445 16.65 11.48 -14.48
C VAL A 445 15.37 10.99 -13.79
N ARG A 446 15.08 9.68 -13.89
CA ARG A 446 13.87 9.10 -13.31
C ARG A 446 13.91 9.16 -11.77
N ALA A 447 15.02 8.76 -11.17
CA ALA A 447 15.20 8.84 -9.72
C ALA A 447 15.20 10.28 -9.19
N ALA A 448 15.88 11.21 -9.87
CA ALA A 448 15.89 12.62 -9.48
C ALA A 448 14.50 13.26 -9.57
N ALA A 449 13.72 12.95 -10.61
CA ALA A 449 12.36 13.44 -10.77
C ALA A 449 11.42 12.91 -9.68
N ILE A 450 11.45 11.60 -9.41
CA ILE A 450 10.67 10.99 -8.32
C ILE A 450 11.07 11.59 -6.96
N HIS A 451 12.38 11.74 -6.71
CA HIS A 451 12.88 12.36 -5.48
C HIS A 451 12.38 13.80 -5.32
N GLY A 452 12.44 14.61 -6.39
CA GLY A 452 11.92 15.99 -6.40
C GLY A 452 10.42 16.04 -6.12
N MET A 453 9.64 15.18 -6.77
CA MET A 453 8.19 15.08 -6.53
C MET A 453 7.86 14.60 -5.11
N ALA A 454 8.66 13.71 -4.52
CA ALA A 454 8.47 13.26 -3.14
C ALA A 454 8.64 14.41 -2.14
N ARG A 455 9.69 15.23 -2.28
CA ARG A 455 9.86 16.44 -1.48
C ARG A 455 8.73 17.44 -1.68
N PHE A 456 8.31 17.63 -2.94
CA PHE A 456 7.20 18.53 -3.25
C PHE A 456 5.88 18.04 -2.62
N ALA A 457 5.59 16.74 -2.67
CA ALA A 457 4.43 16.15 -2.03
C ALA A 457 4.45 16.33 -0.50
N ALA A 458 5.62 16.20 0.14
CA ALA A 458 5.78 16.48 1.56
C ALA A 458 5.47 17.95 1.92
N ILE A 459 5.99 18.88 1.13
CA ILE A 459 5.72 20.32 1.30
C ILE A 459 4.23 20.59 1.12
N MET A 460 3.61 20.06 0.07
CA MET A 460 2.18 20.26 -0.21
C MET A 460 1.29 19.69 0.91
N ALA A 461 1.62 18.50 1.43
CA ALA A 461 0.84 17.86 2.47
C ALA A 461 0.90 18.62 3.81
N SER A 462 2.09 19.15 4.13
CA SER A 462 2.36 19.84 5.40
C SER A 462 2.07 21.34 5.38
N THR A 463 1.95 21.96 4.20
CA THR A 463 1.55 23.37 4.08
C THR A 463 0.05 23.52 3.82
N TYR A 464 -0.67 22.40 3.82
CA TYR A 464 -2.11 22.36 3.66
C TYR A 464 -2.80 23.13 4.78
N LYS A 465 -3.66 24.07 4.39
CA LYS A 465 -4.54 24.81 5.30
C LYS A 465 -5.97 24.63 4.83
N ALA A 466 -6.82 24.13 5.71
CA ALA A 466 -8.22 23.87 5.37
C ALA A 466 -8.97 25.19 5.22
N TYR A 467 -8.76 26.11 6.16
CA TYR A 467 -9.52 27.35 6.30
C TYR A 467 -8.61 28.59 6.44
N LEU A 468 -9.17 29.77 6.12
CA LEU A 468 -8.56 31.05 6.44
C LEU A 468 -8.46 31.23 7.97
N GLY A 469 -7.39 31.89 8.42
CA GLY A 469 -7.12 32.06 9.86
C GLY A 469 -6.04 31.12 10.39
N GLU A 470 -5.87 29.93 9.81
CA GLU A 470 -4.88 28.95 10.28
C GLU A 470 -3.44 29.49 10.23
N GLY A 471 -2.81 29.61 11.39
CA GLY A 471 -1.45 30.13 11.53
C GLY A 471 -1.32 31.63 11.19
N LEU A 472 -2.40 32.41 11.29
CA LEU A 472 -2.37 33.87 11.17
C LEU A 472 -2.23 34.60 12.53
N GLY A 473 -2.01 33.86 13.62
CA GLY A 473 -1.77 34.42 14.95
C GLY A 473 -2.94 35.30 15.44
N PRO A 474 -2.79 36.64 15.56
CA PRO A 474 -3.85 37.53 16.04
C PRO A 474 -5.17 37.48 15.25
N LEU A 475 -5.15 36.94 14.02
CA LEU A 475 -6.34 36.79 13.17
C LEU A 475 -6.92 35.36 13.15
N GLU A 476 -6.49 34.47 14.04
CA GLU A 476 -7.03 33.10 14.13
C GLU A 476 -8.53 33.05 14.45
N TRP A 477 -9.10 34.11 15.03
CA TRP A 477 -10.54 34.24 15.23
C TRP A 477 -11.35 34.08 13.94
N ILE A 478 -10.75 34.33 12.77
CA ILE A 478 -11.41 34.13 11.47
C ILE A 478 -11.68 32.64 11.19
N LYS A 479 -10.94 31.71 11.80
CA LYS A 479 -11.14 30.25 11.63
C LYS A 479 -12.58 29.83 11.97
N GLN A 480 -13.23 30.51 12.92
CA GLN A 480 -14.62 30.20 13.32
C GLN A 480 -15.63 30.28 12.16
N PHE A 481 -15.35 31.08 11.13
CA PHE A 481 -16.23 31.22 9.97
C PHE A 481 -16.06 30.11 8.93
N HIS A 482 -15.09 29.20 9.10
CA HIS A 482 -14.85 28.05 8.22
C HIS A 482 -14.75 28.43 6.72
N ILE A 483 -14.14 29.58 6.42
CA ILE A 483 -13.97 30.04 5.04
C ILE A 483 -12.83 29.24 4.40
N PRO A 484 -13.06 28.49 3.30
CA PRO A 484 -12.02 27.68 2.67
C PRO A 484 -10.81 28.52 2.25
N HIS A 485 -9.60 28.02 2.52
CA HIS A 485 -8.38 28.72 2.12
C HIS A 485 -8.28 28.82 0.58
N PRO A 486 -7.98 29.98 -0.03
CA PRO A 486 -7.90 30.12 -1.49
C PRO A 486 -6.92 29.13 -2.14
N GLY A 487 -5.80 28.85 -1.46
CA GLY A 487 -4.83 27.84 -1.88
C GLY A 487 -5.38 26.42 -1.95
N ARG A 488 -6.37 26.05 -1.11
CA ARG A 488 -7.07 24.76 -1.17
C ARG A 488 -7.89 24.63 -2.45
N VAL A 489 -8.60 25.69 -2.86
CA VAL A 489 -9.45 25.68 -4.06
C VAL A 489 -8.60 25.60 -5.33
N ILE A 490 -7.60 26.48 -5.44
CA ILE A 490 -6.68 26.50 -6.60
C ILE A 490 -5.87 25.21 -6.66
N GLY A 491 -5.34 24.76 -5.52
CA GLY A 491 -4.59 23.51 -5.41
C GLY A 491 -5.41 22.30 -5.87
N ARG A 492 -6.70 22.22 -5.46
CA ARG A 492 -7.60 21.14 -5.89
C ARG A 492 -7.77 21.11 -7.40
N LEU A 493 -7.99 22.26 -8.03
CA LEU A 493 -8.15 22.37 -9.48
C LEU A 493 -6.88 21.93 -10.23
N VAL A 494 -5.71 22.38 -9.78
CA VAL A 494 -4.42 22.01 -10.37
C VAL A 494 -4.16 20.50 -10.21
N LEU A 495 -4.42 19.94 -9.03
CA LEU A 495 -4.25 18.51 -8.79
C LEU A 495 -5.20 17.68 -9.67
N HIS A 496 -6.49 18.03 -9.76
CA HIS A 496 -7.42 17.33 -10.65
C HIS A 496 -6.96 17.33 -12.11
N ALA A 497 -6.41 18.45 -12.59
CA ALA A 497 -5.94 18.56 -13.97
C ALA A 497 -4.64 17.78 -14.24
N THR A 498 -3.77 17.62 -13.24
CA THR A 498 -2.41 17.08 -13.43
C THR A 498 -2.23 15.65 -12.93
N MET A 499 -2.99 15.21 -11.91
CA MET A 499 -2.79 13.91 -11.26
C MET A 499 -2.90 12.70 -12.18
N PRO A 500 -3.84 12.61 -13.13
CA PRO A 500 -3.88 11.46 -14.04
C PRO A 500 -2.58 11.27 -14.83
N GLY A 501 -1.99 12.37 -15.32
CA GLY A 501 -0.70 12.34 -16.03
C GLY A 501 0.46 11.98 -15.11
N VAL A 502 0.50 12.53 -13.89
CA VAL A 502 1.52 12.22 -12.89
C VAL A 502 1.46 10.75 -12.49
N LEU A 503 0.28 10.24 -12.12
CA LEU A 503 0.08 8.83 -11.75
C LEU A 503 0.44 7.91 -12.92
N GLY A 504 0.01 8.25 -14.14
CA GLY A 504 0.38 7.50 -15.33
C GLY A 504 1.90 7.40 -15.57
N TRP A 505 2.67 8.45 -15.25
CA TRP A 505 4.13 8.45 -15.39
C TRP A 505 4.86 7.76 -14.21
N VAL A 506 4.37 7.97 -12.99
CA VAL A 506 4.92 7.35 -11.77
C VAL A 506 4.71 5.83 -11.82
N LEU A 507 3.46 5.39 -11.98
CA LEU A 507 3.06 3.98 -12.06
C LEU A 507 3.54 3.31 -13.35
N GLY A 508 3.71 4.08 -14.43
CA GLY A 508 4.11 3.58 -15.74
C GLY A 508 5.54 3.04 -15.81
N GLY A 509 6.43 3.43 -14.89
CA GLY A 509 7.75 2.83 -14.84
C GLY A 509 8.65 3.14 -16.03
N ASN A 510 9.64 2.28 -16.22
CA ASN A 510 10.55 2.23 -17.36
C ASN A 510 9.85 1.64 -18.61
N ASN A 511 8.76 2.28 -19.05
CA ASN A 511 7.71 1.64 -19.85
C ASN A 511 8.23 0.92 -21.12
N GLY A 512 9.07 1.58 -21.94
CA GLY A 512 9.56 0.96 -23.19
C GLY A 512 10.47 -0.26 -22.98
N HIS A 513 11.21 -0.31 -21.88
CA HIS A 513 12.04 -1.47 -21.54
C HIS A 513 11.25 -2.58 -20.86
N LEU A 514 10.24 -2.23 -20.07
CA LEU A 514 9.34 -3.18 -19.43
C LEU A 514 8.45 -3.88 -20.47
N GLU A 515 7.88 -3.14 -21.42
CA GLU A 515 7.06 -3.70 -22.51
C GLU A 515 7.82 -4.74 -23.33
N ALA A 516 9.12 -4.52 -23.59
CA ALA A 516 9.95 -5.46 -24.33
C ALA A 516 10.36 -6.71 -23.52
N ALA A 517 10.41 -6.61 -22.20
CA ALA A 517 10.92 -7.66 -21.31
C ALA A 517 9.82 -8.51 -20.66
N ARG A 518 8.55 -8.13 -20.81
CA ARG A 518 7.42 -8.78 -20.16
C ARG A 518 6.55 -9.54 -21.16
N PRO A 519 5.99 -10.70 -20.77
CA PRO A 519 4.99 -11.38 -21.58
C PRO A 519 3.74 -10.51 -21.71
N SER A 520 3.18 -10.40 -22.91
CA SER A 520 1.88 -9.74 -23.13
C SER A 520 0.78 -10.56 -22.48
N ALA A 521 0.32 -10.20 -21.28
CA ALA A 521 -0.72 -10.92 -20.56
C ALA A 521 -1.72 -9.98 -19.89
N CYS A 522 -3.01 -10.25 -20.11
CA CYS A 522 -4.09 -9.64 -19.34
C CYS A 522 -4.32 -10.51 -18.08
N ARG A 523 -4.07 -9.95 -16.89
CA ARG A 523 -4.25 -10.67 -15.62
C ARG A 523 -5.70 -10.55 -15.16
N VAL A 524 -6.50 -11.60 -15.35
CA VAL A 524 -7.91 -11.65 -14.90
C VAL A 524 -8.02 -11.46 -13.38
N GLU A 525 -7.01 -11.92 -12.62
CA GLU A 525 -6.93 -11.81 -11.16
C GLU A 525 -6.76 -10.37 -10.65
N ASP A 526 -6.38 -9.44 -11.53
CA ASP A 526 -6.27 -8.03 -11.23
C ASP A 526 -7.56 -7.25 -11.50
N ARG A 527 -8.64 -7.89 -11.97
CA ARG A 527 -9.95 -7.21 -12.12
C ARG A 527 -10.44 -6.67 -10.78
N LEU A 528 -11.19 -5.56 -10.83
CA LEU A 528 -11.89 -5.02 -9.67
C LEU A 528 -12.68 -6.13 -8.95
N LYS A 529 -12.40 -6.32 -7.66
CA LYS A 529 -12.94 -7.45 -6.88
C LYS A 529 -14.18 -7.09 -6.09
N CYS A 530 -14.25 -5.83 -5.62
CA CYS A 530 -15.26 -5.39 -4.68
C CYS A 530 -16.43 -4.66 -5.35
N PHE A 531 -16.23 -4.09 -6.55
CA PHE A 531 -17.25 -3.32 -7.26
C PHE A 531 -16.93 -3.25 -8.77
N THR A 532 -17.87 -2.76 -9.58
CA THR A 532 -17.73 -2.71 -11.05
C THR A 532 -16.93 -1.51 -11.53
N GLU A 533 -16.49 -1.50 -12.80
CA GLU A 533 -15.84 -0.31 -13.40
C GLU A 533 -16.77 0.91 -13.41
N SER A 534 -18.07 0.69 -13.60
CA SER A 534 -19.08 1.76 -13.52
C SER A 534 -19.15 2.34 -12.11
N ASP A 535 -19.08 1.49 -11.08
CA ASP A 535 -19.06 1.94 -9.69
C ASP A 535 -17.78 2.73 -9.39
N PHE A 536 -16.62 2.29 -9.90
CA PHE A 536 -15.35 2.99 -9.76
C PHE A 536 -15.43 4.43 -10.29
N ALA A 537 -15.93 4.60 -11.51
CA ALA A 537 -16.09 5.91 -12.12
C ALA A 537 -17.04 6.80 -11.31
N THR A 538 -18.15 6.25 -10.83
CA THR A 538 -19.09 6.95 -9.95
C THR A 538 -18.42 7.38 -8.65
N PHE A 539 -17.73 6.47 -7.96
CA PHE A 539 -17.10 6.73 -6.68
C PHE A 539 -15.97 7.76 -6.75
N LEU A 540 -15.31 7.94 -7.89
CA LEU A 540 -14.34 9.02 -8.08
C LEU A 540 -14.96 10.43 -8.01
N HIS A 541 -16.27 10.56 -8.28
CA HIS A 541 -16.94 11.85 -8.43
C HIS A 541 -18.10 12.07 -7.45
N ASP A 542 -18.66 11.01 -6.88
CA ASP A 542 -19.81 11.06 -5.98
C ASP A 542 -19.44 10.48 -4.60
N ASP A 543 -19.12 11.38 -3.66
CA ASP A 543 -18.79 11.03 -2.28
C ASP A 543 -19.98 10.39 -1.56
N GLN A 544 -21.21 10.71 -1.96
CA GLN A 544 -22.43 10.21 -1.31
C GLN A 544 -22.71 8.78 -1.71
N GLN A 545 -22.52 8.44 -2.98
CA GLN A 545 -22.60 7.04 -3.42
C GLN A 545 -21.47 6.19 -2.85
N LEU A 546 -20.24 6.72 -2.77
CA LEU A 546 -19.14 6.05 -2.09
C LEU A 546 -19.50 5.75 -0.62
N LEU A 547 -20.04 6.74 0.11
CA LEU A 547 -20.46 6.58 1.49
C LEU A 547 -21.53 5.50 1.68
N ARG A 548 -22.54 5.45 0.80
CA ARG A 548 -23.61 4.44 0.84
C ARG A 548 -23.12 3.04 0.50
N ALA A 549 -22.08 2.94 -0.33
CA ALA A 549 -21.46 1.67 -0.70
C ALA A 549 -20.59 1.08 0.41
N ALA A 550 -20.24 1.86 1.45
CA ALA A 550 -19.44 1.40 2.57
C ALA A 550 -20.17 0.28 3.34
N HIS A 551 -19.43 -0.77 3.68
CA HIS A 551 -19.97 -1.94 4.34
C HIS A 551 -20.02 -1.75 5.86
N ALA A 552 -20.85 -0.81 6.30
CA ALA A 552 -20.87 -0.35 7.68
C ALA A 552 -22.28 -0.22 8.29
N ARG A 553 -22.32 -0.31 9.62
CA ARG A 553 -23.46 0.08 10.44
C ARG A 553 -23.25 1.50 10.93
N TRP A 554 -24.35 2.25 10.98
CA TRP A 554 -24.35 3.58 11.57
C TRP A 554 -24.67 3.48 13.06
N MET A 555 -24.01 4.31 13.87
CA MET A 555 -24.24 4.36 15.30
C MET A 555 -24.17 5.80 15.82
N LEU A 556 -24.93 6.07 16.87
CA LEU A 556 -24.76 7.26 17.70
C LEU A 556 -23.96 6.86 18.93
N LEU A 557 -22.79 7.47 19.13
CA LEU A 557 -21.91 7.19 20.25
C LEU A 557 -21.83 8.40 21.18
N CYS A 558 -22.10 8.22 22.47
CA CYS A 558 -21.88 9.27 23.46
C CYS A 558 -20.37 9.49 23.68
N GLU A 559 -19.90 10.70 23.41
CA GLU A 559 -18.55 11.15 23.77
C GLU A 559 -18.60 11.82 25.15
N ARG A 560 -18.08 11.14 26.16
CA ARG A 560 -17.71 11.81 27.42
C ARG A 560 -16.29 12.32 27.28
N GLU A 561 -15.99 13.51 27.81
CA GLU A 561 -14.62 14.03 27.85
C GLU A 561 -13.70 12.95 28.45
N PRO A 562 -12.62 12.56 27.74
CA PRO A 562 -11.63 11.67 28.31
C PRO A 562 -10.94 12.39 29.46
N THR A 563 -11.17 11.96 30.69
CA THR A 563 -10.33 12.35 31.83
C THR A 563 -8.90 11.87 31.55
N CYS A 564 -7.88 12.70 31.85
CA CYS A 564 -6.47 12.43 31.52
C CYS A 564 -5.93 11.06 31.98
N ASP A 565 -6.61 10.40 32.92
CA ASP A 565 -6.20 9.12 33.51
C ASP A 565 -6.79 7.88 32.81
N SER A 566 -7.61 8.03 31.76
CA SER A 566 -8.31 6.90 31.12
C SER A 566 -7.78 6.49 29.74
N VAL A 567 -6.55 6.87 29.38
CA VAL A 567 -5.97 6.56 28.04
C VAL A 567 -5.72 5.05 27.84
N ASP A 568 -5.68 4.28 28.93
CA ASP A 568 -5.61 2.81 28.94
C ASP A 568 -6.97 2.12 29.14
N ALA A 569 -8.08 2.87 29.19
CA ALA A 569 -9.40 2.26 29.24
C ALA A 569 -9.67 1.59 27.88
N ASP A 570 -9.74 0.26 27.91
CA ASP A 570 -10.17 -0.62 26.82
C ASP A 570 -11.27 0.01 25.96
N SER A 571 -11.38 -0.48 24.71
CA SER A 571 -12.42 -0.26 23.70
C SER A 571 -13.89 -0.32 24.16
N ASN A 572 -14.14 -0.48 25.45
CA ASN A 572 -15.43 -0.49 26.14
C ASN A 572 -16.10 0.89 26.30
N SER A 573 -15.52 2.01 25.81
CA SER A 573 -16.30 3.27 25.74
C SER A 573 -17.44 3.21 24.72
N GLU A 574 -17.43 2.23 23.80
CA GLU A 574 -18.54 1.92 22.90
C GLU A 574 -19.80 1.38 23.62
N ALA A 575 -19.72 1.09 24.92
CA ALA A 575 -20.81 0.49 25.71
C ALA A 575 -22.08 1.35 25.89
N LYS A 576 -22.12 2.59 25.35
CA LYS A 576 -23.32 3.46 25.35
C LYS A 576 -23.73 3.95 23.95
N GLY A 577 -23.40 3.21 22.90
CA GLY A 577 -23.85 3.53 21.54
C GLY A 577 -25.19 2.86 21.17
N VAL A 578 -25.96 3.48 20.27
CA VAL A 578 -27.12 2.83 19.61
C VAL A 578 -26.89 2.72 18.11
N TYR A 579 -27.15 1.56 17.53
CA TYR A 579 -27.10 1.37 16.08
C TYR A 579 -28.37 1.85 15.40
N LEU A 580 -28.22 2.58 14.31
CA LEU A 580 -29.33 3.10 13.52
C LEU A 580 -29.74 2.07 12.46
N GLY A 581 -30.94 1.52 12.63
CA GLY A 581 -31.58 0.61 11.68
C GLY A 581 -32.63 1.31 10.81
N THR A 582 -33.35 0.51 10.00
CA THR A 582 -34.50 1.00 9.23
C THR A 582 -35.71 1.34 10.09
N SER A 583 -35.83 0.68 11.25
CA SER A 583 -36.76 1.06 12.31
C SER A 583 -36.24 2.30 13.05
N PRO A 584 -37.03 3.37 13.19
CA PRO A 584 -36.60 4.57 13.90
C PRO A 584 -36.30 4.30 15.37
N CYS A 585 -35.10 4.70 15.80
CA CYS A 585 -34.67 4.72 17.19
C CYS A 585 -35.17 6.01 17.85
N THR A 586 -35.83 5.89 18.98
CA THR A 586 -36.29 6.98 19.83
C THR A 586 -35.19 7.40 20.81
N LEU A 587 -34.97 8.71 20.93
CA LEU A 587 -33.96 9.32 21.81
C LEU A 587 -34.70 10.20 22.81
N GLY A 588 -34.48 10.00 24.12
CA GLY A 588 -35.21 10.74 25.14
C GLY A 588 -34.80 10.43 26.57
N SER A 589 -35.41 11.12 27.53
CA SER A 589 -35.16 10.92 28.98
C SER A 589 -36.00 9.79 29.60
N SER A 590 -36.92 9.19 28.83
CA SER A 590 -37.69 8.02 29.28
C SER A 590 -36.87 6.74 29.19
N THR A 591 -37.03 5.83 30.15
CA THR A 591 -36.47 4.47 30.09
C THR A 591 -37.06 3.61 28.96
N GLU A 592 -38.13 4.08 28.32
CA GLU A 592 -38.71 3.45 27.13
C GLU A 592 -38.03 3.87 25.82
N ALA A 593 -37.17 4.90 25.85
CA ALA A 593 -36.42 5.32 24.68
C ALA A 593 -35.32 4.31 24.33
N ASP A 594 -35.06 4.11 23.03
CA ASP A 594 -33.98 3.24 22.55
C ASP A 594 -32.59 3.75 22.95
N LEU A 595 -32.43 5.08 23.05
CA LEU A 595 -31.27 5.73 23.65
C LEU A 595 -31.71 6.66 24.77
N LEU A 596 -31.35 6.30 26.00
CA LEU A 596 -31.60 7.09 27.19
C LEU A 596 -30.62 8.26 27.27
N LEU A 597 -31.14 9.49 27.18
CA LEU A 597 -30.38 10.72 27.32
C LEU A 597 -30.23 11.08 28.80
N ALA A 598 -29.01 11.38 29.24
CA ALA A 598 -28.75 11.72 30.65
C ALA A 598 -29.13 13.17 31.01
N ASP A 599 -29.35 14.03 30.01
CA ASP A 599 -29.67 15.43 30.24
C ASP A 599 -31.12 15.61 30.74
N GLY A 600 -31.27 16.18 31.94
CA GLY A 600 -32.58 16.41 32.56
C GLY A 600 -33.46 17.41 31.82
N ALA A 601 -32.90 18.20 30.88
CA ALA A 601 -33.67 19.09 30.01
C ALA A 601 -34.26 18.37 28.79
N ALA A 602 -33.85 17.12 28.50
CA ALA A 602 -34.40 16.35 27.39
C ALA A 602 -35.82 15.84 27.69
N ALA A 603 -36.69 15.86 26.69
CA ALA A 603 -38.04 15.34 26.79
C ALA A 603 -38.05 13.79 26.78
N ALA A 604 -39.16 13.20 27.26
CA ALA A 604 -39.34 11.74 27.31
C ALA A 604 -39.15 11.08 25.93
N GLN A 605 -39.63 11.73 24.87
CA GLN A 605 -39.34 11.42 23.47
C GLN A 605 -38.88 12.72 22.81
N HIS A 606 -37.56 12.93 22.76
CA HIS A 606 -36.95 14.20 22.36
C HIS A 606 -36.63 14.24 20.85
N ALA A 607 -36.10 13.16 20.30
CA ALA A 607 -35.79 13.04 18.87
C ALA A 607 -35.95 11.59 18.40
N ARG A 608 -35.96 11.39 17.07
CA ARG A 608 -35.84 10.07 16.46
C ARG A 608 -34.74 10.06 15.39
N ALA A 609 -33.99 8.97 15.32
CA ALA A 609 -32.94 8.77 14.33
C ALA A 609 -33.08 7.41 13.65
N TRP A 610 -32.82 7.34 12.35
CA TRP A 610 -32.99 6.12 11.56
C TRP A 610 -32.14 6.12 10.30
N ARG A 611 -31.98 4.94 9.70
CA ARG A 611 -31.41 4.76 8.37
C ARG A 611 -32.52 4.45 7.38
N ASP A 612 -32.53 5.06 6.20
CA ASP A 612 -33.51 4.70 5.17
C ASP A 612 -33.08 3.49 4.33
N GLU A 613 -33.92 3.09 3.37
CA GLU A 613 -33.64 1.97 2.47
C GLU A 613 -32.48 2.24 1.50
N ALA A 614 -32.18 3.52 1.23
CA ALA A 614 -31.04 3.93 0.41
C ALA A 614 -29.72 3.92 1.20
N GLY A 615 -29.77 3.70 2.51
CA GLY A 615 -28.61 3.65 3.40
C GLY A 615 -28.25 4.98 4.05
N ASP A 616 -29.04 6.03 3.83
CA ASP A 616 -28.81 7.35 4.43
C ASP A 616 -29.37 7.42 5.85
N CYS A 617 -28.61 8.03 6.76
CA CYS A 617 -29.05 8.26 8.12
C CYS A 617 -29.68 9.65 8.29
N TYR A 618 -30.70 9.71 9.14
CA TYR A 618 -31.46 10.92 9.41
C TYR A 618 -31.77 11.07 10.89
N ILE A 619 -31.98 12.32 11.29
CA ILE A 619 -32.52 12.71 12.57
C ILE A 619 -33.69 13.67 12.40
N GLU A 620 -34.65 13.59 13.30
CA GLU A 620 -35.78 14.50 13.40
C GLU A 620 -36.02 14.87 14.87
N ALA A 621 -36.04 16.17 15.14
CA ALA A 621 -36.42 16.70 16.45
C ALA A 621 -37.94 16.53 16.63
N LEU A 622 -38.34 15.89 17.73
CA LEU A 622 -39.76 15.82 18.12
C LEU A 622 -40.11 17.12 18.85
N ALA A 623 -41.40 17.49 18.86
CA ALA A 623 -41.90 18.72 19.49
C ALA A 623 -41.67 18.68 21.02
N SER A 624 -40.46 19.05 21.44
CA SER A 624 -40.03 19.17 22.82
C SER A 624 -39.79 20.64 23.16
N GLY A 625 -40.02 21.03 24.42
CA GLY A 625 -39.78 22.42 24.89
C GLY A 625 -38.30 22.82 24.94
N SER A 626 -37.41 21.92 24.53
CA SER A 626 -35.94 21.95 24.61
C SER A 626 -35.36 21.66 23.22
N GLY A 627 -34.20 22.21 22.85
CA GLY A 627 -33.70 22.09 21.47
C GLY A 627 -32.99 20.77 21.17
N THR A 628 -32.85 20.46 19.87
CA THR A 628 -31.90 19.49 19.32
C THR A 628 -30.91 20.26 18.46
N TRP A 629 -29.62 19.98 18.55
CA TRP A 629 -28.58 20.64 17.74
C TRP A 629 -27.77 19.61 16.96
N VAL A 630 -27.48 19.95 15.71
CA VAL A 630 -26.60 19.18 14.82
C VAL A 630 -25.43 20.07 14.44
N ASN A 631 -24.20 19.69 14.78
CA ASN A 631 -22.99 20.49 14.58
C ASN A 631 -23.14 21.93 15.14
N GLY A 632 -23.74 22.05 16.33
CA GLY A 632 -24.03 23.34 16.99
C GLY A 632 -25.17 24.16 16.37
N LYS A 633 -25.82 23.69 15.30
CA LYS A 633 -26.95 24.38 14.67
C LYS A 633 -28.28 23.80 15.15
N PRO A 634 -29.25 24.65 15.57
CA PRO A 634 -30.53 24.15 16.06
C PRO A 634 -31.35 23.50 14.93
N LEU A 635 -31.93 22.33 15.22
CA LEU A 635 -32.84 21.60 14.36
C LEU A 635 -34.29 21.93 14.74
N ALA A 636 -35.07 22.43 13.78
CA ALA A 636 -36.47 22.75 14.02
C ALA A 636 -37.31 21.46 14.23
N PRO A 637 -38.30 21.46 15.15
CA PRO A 637 -39.19 20.32 15.34
C PRO A 637 -39.90 19.91 14.05
N GLY A 638 -39.95 18.60 13.78
CA GLY A 638 -40.52 18.02 12.56
C GLY A 638 -39.66 18.17 11.30
N HIS A 639 -38.50 18.83 11.38
CA HIS A 639 -37.55 18.88 10.27
C HIS A 639 -36.65 17.64 10.28
N LYS A 640 -36.59 16.97 9.12
CA LYS A 640 -35.71 15.82 8.86
C LYS A 640 -34.36 16.32 8.35
N GLN A 641 -33.29 16.09 9.12
CA GLN A 641 -31.92 16.42 8.77
C GLN A 641 -31.14 15.13 8.45
N ARG A 642 -30.41 15.11 7.33
CA ARG A 642 -29.49 14.02 7.01
C ARG A 642 -28.24 14.12 7.89
N LEU A 643 -27.81 12.98 8.40
CA LEU A 643 -26.59 12.81 9.18
C LEU A 643 -25.44 12.33 8.30
N LEU A 644 -24.26 12.87 8.54
CA LEU A 644 -22.99 12.45 7.96
C LEU A 644 -22.09 11.87 9.05
N PRO A 645 -21.07 11.07 8.68
CA PRO A 645 -20.07 10.62 9.65
C PRO A 645 -19.41 11.83 10.31
N GLN A 646 -19.08 11.69 11.59
CA GLN A 646 -18.53 12.75 12.46
C GLN A 646 -19.50 13.83 12.92
N ASP A 647 -20.72 13.91 12.40
CA ASP A 647 -21.71 14.89 12.87
C ASP A 647 -21.89 14.77 14.40
N THR A 648 -21.91 15.91 15.09
CA THR A 648 -22.19 15.99 16.52
C THR A 648 -23.64 16.34 16.77
N LEU A 649 -24.23 15.68 17.78
CA LEU A 649 -25.61 15.84 18.18
C LEU A 649 -25.67 16.19 19.66
N GLU A 650 -26.47 17.20 19.98
CA GLU A 650 -26.76 17.63 21.34
C GLU A 650 -28.27 17.70 21.53
N PHE A 651 -28.73 17.38 22.74
CA PHE A 651 -30.14 17.28 23.08
C PHE A 651 -30.41 17.97 24.41
N GLY A 652 -31.43 18.83 24.49
CA GLY A 652 -31.80 19.48 25.75
C GLY A 652 -31.29 20.91 25.88
N ALA A 653 -30.28 21.14 26.72
CA ALA A 653 -29.58 22.43 26.84
C ALA A 653 -28.49 22.56 25.77
N HIS A 654 -28.08 23.78 25.43
CA HIS A 654 -26.92 24.02 24.57
C HIS A 654 -26.03 25.13 25.15
N PRO A 655 -24.74 24.85 25.43
CA PRO A 655 -24.06 23.56 25.25
C PRO A 655 -24.62 22.46 26.17
N ALA A 656 -24.79 21.25 25.64
CA ALA A 656 -25.29 20.09 26.39
C ALA A 656 -24.19 19.49 27.27
N SER A 657 -24.61 18.73 28.29
CA SER A 657 -23.69 17.98 29.14
C SER A 657 -23.11 16.72 28.47
N GLU A 658 -23.80 16.17 27.47
CA GLU A 658 -23.36 15.03 26.66
C GLU A 658 -23.45 15.39 25.17
N VAL A 659 -22.40 15.06 24.42
CA VAL A 659 -22.36 15.17 22.96
C VAL A 659 -22.37 13.78 22.36
N TYR A 660 -23.20 13.54 21.36
CA TYR A 660 -23.29 12.28 20.65
C TYR A 660 -22.67 12.43 19.26
N ARG A 661 -21.74 11.56 18.88
CA ARG A 661 -21.13 11.56 17.55
C ARG A 661 -21.75 10.49 16.67
N VAL A 662 -22.05 10.86 15.43
CA VAL A 662 -22.43 9.92 14.37
C VAL A 662 -21.19 9.18 13.88
N LYS A 663 -21.16 7.87 14.05
CA LYS A 663 -20.05 7.01 13.60
C LYS A 663 -20.54 5.94 12.64
N MET A 664 -19.64 5.52 11.76
CA MET A 664 -19.78 4.30 10.97
C MET A 664 -18.81 3.27 11.50
N GLN A 665 -19.30 2.06 11.75
CA GLN A 665 -18.51 0.93 12.18
C GLN A 665 -18.65 -0.18 11.16
N HIS A 666 -17.52 -0.75 10.73
CA HIS A 666 -17.54 -1.87 9.79
C HIS A 666 -18.38 -3.03 10.35
N VAL A 667 -19.20 -3.67 9.51
CA VAL A 667 -20.17 -4.69 9.98
C VAL A 667 -19.51 -5.85 10.72
N SER A 668 -18.26 -6.18 10.42
CA SER A 668 -17.53 -7.28 11.07
C SER A 668 -17.20 -7.01 12.53
N LEU A 669 -17.12 -5.73 12.93
CA LEU A 669 -16.80 -5.34 14.31
C LEU A 669 -18.05 -5.38 15.21
N ALA A 670 -19.24 -5.24 14.63
CA ALA A 670 -20.50 -5.13 15.38
C ALA A 670 -21.05 -6.48 15.90
N THR A 671 -20.48 -7.63 15.52
CA THR A 671 -20.96 -8.97 15.90
C THR A 671 -20.11 -9.65 16.98
N GLY A 672 -19.18 -8.92 17.63
CA GLY A 672 -18.30 -9.47 18.66
C GLY A 672 -17.28 -10.50 18.14
N GLY A 673 -17.12 -10.60 16.82
CA GLY A 673 -16.15 -11.49 16.20
C GLY A 673 -14.73 -10.92 16.29
N LEU A 674 -13.76 -11.77 16.63
CA LEU A 674 -12.35 -11.49 16.37
C LEU A 674 -12.15 -11.23 14.88
N ASN A 675 -11.33 -10.21 14.59
CA ASN A 675 -10.96 -9.76 13.26
C ASN A 675 -10.72 -10.91 12.26
N GLY A 676 -11.43 -10.82 11.13
CA GLY A 676 -11.02 -11.39 9.84
C GLY A 676 -11.56 -12.78 9.52
N HIS A 677 -12.23 -12.90 8.38
CA HIS A 677 -11.98 -13.99 7.45
C HIS A 677 -12.16 -13.51 6.01
N SER A 678 -11.15 -13.82 5.19
CA SER A 678 -11.13 -13.96 3.72
C SER A 678 -12.17 -13.17 2.93
N TYR A 679 -11.70 -12.34 2.01
CA TYR A 679 -12.46 -11.94 0.82
C TYR A 679 -13.22 -13.15 0.29
N THR A 680 -14.51 -13.24 0.63
CA THR A 680 -15.39 -14.18 -0.02
C THR A 680 -15.60 -13.54 -1.37
N VAL A 681 -14.86 -14.03 -2.37
CA VAL A 681 -15.20 -13.85 -3.76
C VAL A 681 -16.69 -14.14 -3.83
N ILE A 682 -17.51 -13.11 -4.05
CA ILE A 682 -18.90 -13.31 -4.42
C ILE A 682 -18.80 -14.20 -5.66
N PRO A 683 -19.29 -15.46 -5.65
CA PRO A 683 -19.20 -16.29 -6.82
C PRO A 683 -19.98 -15.59 -7.92
N VAL A 684 -19.26 -15.06 -8.91
CA VAL A 684 -19.82 -14.70 -10.20
C VAL A 684 -20.49 -15.98 -10.69
N GLY A 685 -21.82 -15.97 -10.79
CA GLY A 685 -22.60 -17.12 -11.20
C GLY A 685 -22.02 -17.74 -12.47
N HIS A 686 -21.36 -18.89 -12.33
CA HIS A 686 -20.99 -19.74 -13.44
C HIS A 686 -22.27 -20.35 -14.04
N GLN A 687 -22.82 -19.72 -15.07
CA GLN A 687 -23.45 -20.46 -16.16
C GLN A 687 -22.41 -20.72 -17.24
N ALA A 688 -21.58 -21.75 -17.05
CA ALA A 688 -20.79 -22.36 -18.10
C ALA A 688 -20.32 -23.75 -17.66
N LYS A 689 -21.18 -24.75 -17.85
CA LYS A 689 -20.91 -26.20 -17.88
C LYS A 689 -22.11 -26.84 -18.58
N ASP A 690 -22.08 -27.72 -19.57
CA ASP A 690 -21.03 -28.43 -20.28
C ASP A 690 -21.68 -28.84 -21.62
N MET A 691 -21.02 -28.59 -22.76
CA MET A 691 -21.29 -29.35 -24.00
C MET A 691 -20.02 -30.14 -24.31
N VAL A 692 -19.99 -31.40 -23.88
CA VAL A 692 -19.05 -32.39 -24.38
C VAL A 692 -19.69 -33.06 -25.60
N PRO A 693 -18.98 -33.22 -26.72
CA PRO A 693 -19.52 -33.78 -27.95
C PRO A 693 -19.71 -35.30 -27.85
N SER A 694 -20.87 -35.79 -28.28
CA SER A 694 -21.13 -37.22 -28.48
C SER A 694 -20.38 -37.73 -29.71
N PRO A 695 -19.76 -38.92 -29.66
CA PRO A 695 -19.08 -39.51 -30.81
C PRO A 695 -20.09 -40.08 -31.81
N VAL A 696 -19.79 -39.86 -33.09
CA VAL A 696 -20.52 -40.39 -34.25
C VAL A 696 -20.34 -41.90 -34.34
N ALA A 697 -21.44 -42.64 -34.49
CA ALA A 697 -21.45 -43.96 -35.11
C ALA A 697 -22.77 -44.19 -35.86
N ALA A 698 -22.61 -44.64 -37.12
CA ALA A 698 -23.58 -44.99 -38.17
C ALA A 698 -24.23 -43.82 -38.92
#